data_AF-A0A8T7CPU1-F1
#
_entry.id   AF-A0A8T7CPU1-F1
#
_cell.length_a   1.000
_cell.length_b   1.000
_cell.length_c   1.000
_cell.angle_alpha   90.00
_cell.angle_beta   90.00
_cell.angle_gamma   90.00
#
_symmetry.space_group_name_H-M   'P 1'
#
loop_
_entity.id
_entity.type
_entity.pdbx_description
1 polymer ?
#
loop_
_entity_poly.entity_id
_entity_poly.type
_entity_poly.pdbx_seq_one_letter_code
_entity_poly.pdbx_strand_id
1 'polypeptide(L)'
;MNRKYLFIALCCVVVASGCGSDGSVGLASGQEPDPVAVDFPISYTKRSVPLDEDGNMMQPDLRDLDVFEPGAALFIRDRASPSSPERQVTPEAGDPDWDIRDLQVSYDGTKIVFAMRGPFLPDVEDDEQPTWDIWEYDIATDMLRRVIPSDLAAAAGHDRMPLYLPDGRIVFTSTRQRRTAAILVDEGRPQYAAQTEDNRGDAFVLHVMEADGSNIQQISFNTSHDLYPAVLPDGTLAYTRWENTRGRIGMHLYRMRPDGTDTRLLYGANSHDSGSDGDTVQFVRTRPLPDGTLLSLLQPFEPAQAGGDLVALDTSDFLEVQQAVVESIKPGPGQAPVTVNNVRTDDQPSPGGRFTAGWPLWDGSGRLLVNWSQCRLLEQDGSIQPCTEEQLAAPGATAADPLYGLWLYDPASETQLPVVVPDEGEMIDEAIAARPRTAPPVLFDDTGPGGFEASLAQQGLGVIDIRSVWEITGEDITGAGIATLADPAQRTADQRSRRFLRVVRLVPQPDRDVRRVPGTAFGAAGRFIGMREIVGYVPVEPDGSVRMTVPADMPLGLEVLDRNGRRNNWPHRNWLQVRPGETLSCNGCHVANTGMSHGRAEAFSSVWEGAPETGLPFPNTDPAMTAIYGETMAQLRSRISCETDCAAQTPSLDLVYDDVWTDEDTAGRAPDDPFAWRYADLQTEAPVTAACLSTWAPQCRAIIHYEQHIHPLWSLDRRVFDTDGITVLADNTCTSCHTPRDADDEPQVPAAQLDLTDGQSPDQADHFKAFRELLFDDLEQEVVDGALVDRLVEVGIDPDTMEPILVTVPVARSMRGGWASGSDFFDVFAADASHAGFLSEAELKLLSEWVDIGGQYYNDPFVAPEN
;
A
#
# COMPACT_ATOMS: atom_id res chain seq x y z
N MET A 1 89.76 18.92 39.62
CA MET A 1 89.54 17.75 38.74
C MET A 1 89.82 16.48 39.53
N ASN A 2 88.78 15.89 40.12
CA ASN A 2 88.76 14.53 40.70
C ASN A 2 87.34 14.21 41.23
N ARG A 3 86.70 13.22 40.61
CA ARG A 3 85.91 12.08 41.16
C ARG A 3 84.73 12.22 42.18
N LYS A 4 83.61 11.56 41.77
CA LYS A 4 82.61 10.68 42.49
C LYS A 4 81.37 11.38 43.13
N TYR A 5 80.12 10.88 43.11
CA TYR A 5 79.49 9.52 43.07
C TYR A 5 78.13 9.57 42.30
N LEU A 6 77.77 8.64 41.40
CA LEU A 6 77.01 7.36 41.53
C LEU A 6 75.71 7.38 42.36
N PHE A 7 74.54 7.21 41.72
CA PHE A 7 73.44 6.36 42.20
C PHE A 7 72.52 5.89 41.04
N ILE A 8 72.20 4.60 41.06
CA ILE A 8 71.31 3.85 40.16
C ILE A 8 69.89 3.89 40.75
N ALA A 9 68.86 4.05 39.91
CA ALA A 9 67.51 3.58 40.22
C ALA A 9 66.79 3.18 38.92
N LEU A 10 66.54 1.87 38.82
CA LEU A 10 65.74 1.17 37.83
C LEU A 10 64.29 1.18 38.34
N CYS A 11 63.33 1.64 37.55
CA CYS A 11 61.91 1.39 37.81
C CYS A 11 61.22 0.93 36.52
N CYS A 12 60.77 -0.33 36.56
CA CYS A 12 59.83 -0.93 35.63
C CYS A 12 58.49 -0.20 35.69
N VAL A 13 57.88 0.07 34.53
CA VAL A 13 56.44 0.34 34.43
C VAL A 13 55.80 -0.81 33.67
N VAL A 14 54.86 -1.45 34.35
CA VAL A 14 54.03 -2.57 33.91
C VAL A 14 53.02 -2.04 32.90
N VAL A 15 52.96 -2.65 31.71
CA VAL A 15 51.84 -2.48 30.78
C VAL A 15 50.72 -3.38 31.27
N ALA A 16 49.68 -2.78 31.85
CA ALA A 16 48.43 -3.46 32.17
C ALA A 16 47.53 -3.37 30.93
N SER A 17 47.29 -4.52 30.31
CA SER A 17 46.21 -4.76 29.37
C SER A 17 44.87 -4.69 30.10
N GLY A 18 44.06 -3.68 29.81
CA GLY A 18 42.65 -3.62 30.16
C GLY A 18 41.81 -3.76 28.90
N CYS A 19 41.11 -4.89 28.76
CA CYS A 19 39.88 -4.94 27.98
C CYS A 19 38.82 -4.17 28.78
N GLY A 20 38.30 -3.10 28.18
CA GLY A 20 37.11 -2.38 28.62
C GLY A 20 36.36 -1.98 27.36
N SER A 21 35.19 -2.57 27.18
CA SER A 21 34.27 -2.35 26.07
C SER A 21 33.37 -1.17 26.39
N ASP A 22 33.83 0.05 26.11
CA ASP A 22 33.03 1.28 26.26
C ASP A 22 32.93 1.97 24.90
N GLY A 23 31.70 2.19 24.43
CA GLY A 23 31.34 2.70 23.10
C GLY A 23 31.62 4.18 22.86
N SER A 24 32.85 4.64 23.08
CA SER A 24 33.27 6.00 22.69
C SER A 24 33.84 6.00 21.27
N VAL A 25 33.16 6.66 20.33
CA VAL A 25 33.65 6.91 18.97
C VAL A 25 34.96 7.70 19.04
N GLY A 26 36.06 7.14 18.52
CA GLY A 26 37.37 7.78 18.51
C GLY A 26 37.39 9.00 17.58
N LEU A 27 37.28 10.20 18.15
CA LEU A 27 37.43 11.47 17.43
C LEU A 27 38.89 11.62 16.94
N ALA A 28 39.16 11.24 15.71
CA ALA A 28 40.47 11.40 15.08
C ALA A 28 40.65 12.84 14.54
N SER A 29 41.80 13.44 14.83
CA SER A 29 42.21 14.75 14.31
C SER A 29 42.40 14.70 12.78
N GLY A 30 41.84 15.68 12.07
CA GLY A 30 41.78 15.74 10.60
C GLY A 30 43.11 15.47 9.87
N GLN A 31 43.02 14.69 8.79
CA GLN A 31 44.14 14.43 7.88
C GLN A 31 44.43 15.64 6.98
N GLU A 32 45.72 15.86 6.70
CA GLU A 32 46.17 16.75 5.62
C GLU A 32 45.80 16.17 4.23
N PRO A 33 45.69 17.02 3.19
CA PRO A 33 45.24 16.61 1.86
C PRO A 33 46.09 15.47 1.29
N ASP A 34 45.45 14.39 0.84
CA ASP A 34 46.12 13.33 0.09
C ASP A 34 46.38 13.83 -1.35
N PRO A 35 47.64 14.01 -1.78
CA PRO A 35 47.96 14.50 -3.12
C PRO A 35 47.62 13.51 -4.25
N VAL A 36 47.12 12.31 -3.94
CA VAL A 36 46.72 11.26 -4.90
C VAL A 36 45.19 11.11 -4.98
N ALA A 37 44.43 11.61 -4.00
CA ALA A 37 42.97 11.53 -4.01
C ALA A 37 42.36 12.64 -4.89
N VAL A 38 41.52 12.24 -5.85
CA VAL A 38 40.68 13.20 -6.59
C VAL A 38 39.51 13.57 -5.67
N ASP A 39 39.51 14.80 -5.15
CA ASP A 39 38.39 15.33 -4.39
C ASP A 39 37.22 15.65 -5.33
N PHE A 40 36.00 15.28 -4.91
CA PHE A 40 34.76 15.61 -5.62
C PHE A 40 33.96 16.64 -4.81
N PRO A 41 33.19 17.51 -5.47
CA PRO A 41 32.34 18.46 -4.76
C PRO A 41 31.33 17.75 -3.87
N ILE A 42 31.08 18.31 -2.70
CA ILE A 42 30.05 17.85 -1.77
C ILE A 42 29.01 18.94 -1.64
N SER A 43 27.75 18.54 -1.78
CA SER A 43 26.61 19.42 -1.58
C SER A 43 25.77 18.94 -0.42
N TYR A 44 25.24 19.89 0.34
CA TYR A 44 24.42 19.60 1.51
C TYR A 44 23.40 20.69 1.75
N THR A 45 22.26 20.30 2.32
CA THR A 45 21.24 21.23 2.79
C THR A 45 21.54 21.59 4.23
N LYS A 46 21.66 22.89 4.49
CA LYS A 46 21.71 23.46 5.84
C LYS A 46 20.37 24.15 6.08
N ARG A 47 19.72 23.86 7.21
CA ARG A 47 18.45 24.48 7.61
C ARG A 47 18.49 24.98 9.03
N SER A 48 17.67 25.98 9.33
CA SER A 48 17.28 26.28 10.71
C SER A 48 16.54 25.08 11.31
N VAL A 49 16.72 24.85 12.62
CA VAL A 49 15.98 23.82 13.33
C VAL A 49 14.48 24.14 13.29
N PRO A 50 13.61 23.22 12.83
CA PRO A 50 12.16 23.46 12.80
C PRO A 50 11.59 23.53 14.23
N LEU A 51 10.96 24.65 14.56
CA LEU A 51 10.35 24.91 15.87
C LEU A 51 8.86 25.26 15.72
N ASP A 52 8.03 24.82 16.65
CA ASP A 52 6.63 25.23 16.79
C ASP A 52 6.50 26.65 17.38
N GLU A 53 5.26 27.15 17.51
CA GLU A 53 4.97 28.48 18.05
C GLU A 53 5.43 28.69 19.50
N ASP A 54 5.54 27.60 20.26
CA ASP A 54 6.01 27.60 21.66
C ASP A 54 7.55 27.45 21.75
N GLY A 55 8.23 27.30 20.61
CA GLY A 55 9.68 27.16 20.51
C GLY A 55 10.19 25.74 20.76
N ASN A 56 9.33 24.71 20.73
CA ASN A 56 9.74 23.31 20.80
C ASN A 56 10.03 22.76 19.40
N MET A 57 10.91 21.77 19.31
CA MET A 57 11.17 21.09 18.03
C MET A 57 9.91 20.45 17.46
N MET A 58 9.63 20.72 16.19
CA MET A 58 8.54 20.05 15.48
C MET A 58 8.85 18.56 15.33
N GLN A 59 7.89 17.70 15.66
CA GLN A 59 8.02 16.27 15.44
C GLN A 59 7.73 15.94 13.97
N PRO A 60 8.63 15.23 13.27
CA PRO A 60 8.36 14.84 11.90
C PRO A 60 7.38 13.67 11.86
N ASP A 61 6.47 13.67 10.90
CA ASP A 61 5.66 12.50 10.52
C ASP A 61 6.04 12.10 9.09
N LEU A 62 6.45 10.85 8.88
CA LEU A 62 6.79 10.34 7.55
C LEU A 62 5.60 10.36 6.57
N ARG A 63 4.37 10.48 7.08
CA ARG A 63 3.13 10.45 6.30
C ARG A 63 2.68 11.85 5.88
N ASP A 64 3.26 12.91 6.45
CA ASP A 64 2.93 14.30 6.13
C ASP A 64 4.06 14.90 5.27
N LEU A 65 3.80 15.13 3.98
CA LEU A 65 4.84 15.40 2.99
C LEU A 65 4.77 16.80 2.36
N ASP A 66 3.63 17.47 2.51
CA ASP A 66 3.36 18.84 2.08
C ASP A 66 3.75 19.88 3.15
N VAL A 67 4.38 19.45 4.25
CA VAL A 67 4.92 20.35 5.28
C VAL A 67 5.90 21.36 4.64
N PHE A 68 5.81 22.62 5.05
CA PHE A 68 6.70 23.71 4.66
C PHE A 68 7.53 24.18 5.86
N GLU A 69 8.83 23.89 5.86
CA GLU A 69 9.77 24.38 6.88
C GLU A 69 10.74 25.38 6.24
N PRO A 70 10.36 26.66 6.10
CA PRO A 70 11.28 27.68 5.61
C PRO A 70 12.48 27.75 6.56
N GLY A 71 13.67 27.85 6.00
CA GLY A 71 14.88 27.79 6.81
C GLY A 71 16.10 27.26 6.06
N ALA A 72 15.92 26.74 4.85
CA ALA A 72 16.89 25.89 4.19
C ALA A 72 17.63 26.56 3.02
N ALA A 73 18.92 26.26 2.91
CA ALA A 73 19.75 26.65 1.78
C ALA A 73 20.67 25.51 1.33
N LEU A 74 20.92 25.44 0.03
CA LEU A 74 21.82 24.47 -0.57
C LEU A 74 23.24 25.04 -0.60
N PHE A 75 24.19 24.30 -0.05
CA PHE A 75 25.61 24.64 -0.06
C PHE A 75 26.41 23.63 -0.88
N ILE A 76 27.53 24.09 -1.43
CA ILE A 76 28.53 23.25 -2.09
C ILE A 76 29.93 23.58 -1.57
N ARG A 77 30.75 22.54 -1.40
CA ARG A 77 32.19 22.59 -1.12
C ARG A 77 32.93 21.82 -2.19
N ASP A 78 34.12 22.27 -2.57
CA ASP A 78 34.94 21.54 -3.54
C ASP A 78 35.46 20.20 -2.98
N ARG A 79 35.47 20.02 -1.65
CA ARG A 79 36.06 18.84 -0.97
C ARG A 79 35.35 18.50 0.34
N ALA A 80 35.52 17.25 0.77
CA ALA A 80 35.08 16.68 2.05
C ALA A 80 35.93 17.13 3.25
N SER A 81 36.09 18.43 3.46
CA SER A 81 36.92 18.96 4.54
C SER A 81 36.26 20.15 5.24
N PRO A 82 36.40 20.27 6.58
CA PRO A 82 36.05 21.50 7.31
C PRO A 82 36.82 22.73 6.84
N SER A 83 37.98 22.54 6.21
CA SER A 83 38.81 23.63 5.69
C SER A 83 38.44 24.09 4.28
N SER A 84 37.55 23.35 3.60
CA SER A 84 37.09 23.74 2.26
C SER A 84 36.08 24.89 2.38
N PRO A 85 36.22 25.98 1.60
CA PRO A 85 35.24 27.05 1.55
C PRO A 85 33.86 26.51 1.16
N GLU A 86 32.81 26.98 1.84
CA GLU A 86 31.43 26.73 1.46
C GLU A 86 30.89 27.87 0.59
N ARG A 87 30.03 27.49 -0.37
CA ARG A 87 29.36 28.41 -1.28
C ARG A 87 27.87 28.09 -1.30
N GLN A 88 27.03 29.10 -1.10
CA GLN A 88 25.59 28.95 -1.25
C GLN A 88 25.22 28.90 -2.74
N VAL A 89 24.36 27.95 -3.10
CA VAL A 89 23.86 27.74 -4.47
C VAL A 89 22.52 28.44 -4.69
N THR A 90 21.67 28.46 -3.66
CA THR A 90 20.38 29.14 -3.71
C THR A 90 20.53 30.66 -3.54
N PRO A 91 19.58 31.47 -4.05
CA PRO A 91 19.70 32.93 -4.04
C PRO A 91 20.00 33.51 -2.65
N GLU A 92 21.07 34.30 -2.53
CA GLU A 92 21.38 35.08 -1.33
C GLU A 92 20.67 36.46 -1.39
N ALA A 93 19.66 36.67 -0.53
CA ALA A 93 19.48 37.87 0.33
C ALA A 93 18.00 38.17 0.64
N GLY A 94 17.60 37.99 1.92
CA GLY A 94 16.32 38.47 2.45
C GLY A 94 16.00 37.95 3.86
N ASP A 95 15.67 36.66 3.94
CA ASP A 95 15.57 35.78 5.11
C ASP A 95 15.40 34.33 4.57
N PRO A 96 15.52 33.25 5.35
CA PRO A 96 15.47 31.89 4.86
C PRO A 96 14.03 31.44 4.56
N ASP A 97 13.38 32.06 3.58
CA ASP A 97 11.99 31.81 3.20
C ASP A 97 11.82 30.55 2.33
N TRP A 98 12.87 29.76 2.13
CA TRP A 98 12.84 28.58 1.26
C TRP A 98 13.02 27.30 2.06
N ASP A 99 12.37 26.23 1.62
CA ASP A 99 12.64 24.86 2.06
C ASP A 99 13.25 24.08 0.89
N ILE A 100 14.21 23.21 1.18
CA ILE A 100 15.00 22.45 0.21
C ILE A 100 15.16 21.03 0.74
N ARG A 101 14.85 20.03 -0.09
CA ARG A 101 14.93 18.62 0.28
C ARG A 101 15.27 17.73 -0.92
N ASP A 102 15.62 16.50 -0.60
CA ASP A 102 15.74 15.36 -1.50
C ASP A 102 16.81 15.51 -2.60
N LEU A 103 18.05 15.83 -2.20
CA LEU A 103 19.18 15.99 -3.12
C LEU A 103 19.55 14.68 -3.85
N GLN A 104 19.75 14.78 -5.17
CA GLN A 104 20.28 13.71 -6.01
C GLN A 104 21.29 14.22 -7.03
N VAL A 105 22.25 13.37 -7.43
CA VAL A 105 23.29 13.70 -8.43
C VAL A 105 23.11 12.90 -9.72
N SER A 106 23.36 13.55 -10.86
CA SER A 106 23.48 12.90 -12.17
C SER A 106 24.61 11.86 -12.18
N TYR A 107 24.49 10.84 -13.03
CA TYR A 107 25.51 9.78 -13.10
C TYR A 107 26.88 10.28 -13.54
N ASP A 108 26.96 11.37 -14.32
CA ASP A 108 28.23 11.99 -14.69
C ASP A 108 28.80 12.93 -13.61
N GLY A 109 28.09 13.13 -12.49
CA GLY A 109 28.52 13.98 -11.38
C GLY A 109 28.49 15.48 -11.67
N THR A 110 27.85 15.92 -12.76
CA THR A 110 27.88 17.33 -13.19
C THR A 110 26.67 18.15 -12.75
N LYS A 111 25.57 17.49 -12.39
CA LYS A 111 24.31 18.13 -12.04
C LYS A 111 23.71 17.59 -10.76
N ILE A 112 22.98 18.44 -10.06
CA ILE A 112 22.23 18.11 -8.85
C ILE A 112 20.76 18.43 -9.10
N VAL A 113 19.86 17.49 -8.81
CA VAL A 113 18.41 17.70 -8.82
C VAL A 113 17.88 17.61 -7.39
N PHE A 114 16.91 18.44 -7.03
CA PHE A 114 16.34 18.52 -5.69
C PHE A 114 14.94 19.16 -5.72
N ALA A 115 14.20 19.03 -4.62
CA ALA A 115 12.94 19.71 -4.40
C ALA A 115 13.18 21.02 -3.65
N MET A 116 12.53 22.11 -4.07
CA MET A 116 12.61 23.42 -3.42
C MET A 116 11.26 24.10 -3.45
N ARG A 117 10.85 24.65 -2.31
CA ARG A 117 9.57 25.35 -2.09
C ARG A 117 9.85 26.74 -1.54
N GLY A 118 9.14 27.74 -2.06
CA GLY A 118 9.21 29.11 -1.59
C GLY A 118 9.18 30.16 -2.71
N PRO A 119 9.46 31.44 -2.36
CA PRO A 119 9.67 31.91 -1.00
C PRO A 119 8.37 31.85 -0.19
N PHE A 120 8.47 31.63 1.12
CA PHE A 120 7.39 31.74 2.08
C PHE A 120 6.69 33.09 1.94
N LEU A 121 5.36 33.04 1.86
CA LEU A 121 4.53 34.23 1.72
C LEU A 121 3.89 34.52 3.08
N PRO A 122 4.27 35.61 3.77
CA PRO A 122 3.59 35.98 5.01
C PRO A 122 2.15 36.44 4.70
N ASP A 123 1.25 36.21 5.65
CA ASP A 123 -0.14 36.67 5.61
C ASP A 123 -1.01 36.10 4.47
N VAL A 124 -0.66 34.92 3.93
CA VAL A 124 -1.52 34.14 3.02
C VAL A 124 -1.91 32.81 3.66
N GLU A 125 -3.03 32.24 3.22
CA GLU A 125 -3.48 30.92 3.66
C GLU A 125 -2.54 29.81 3.11
N ASP A 126 -2.54 28.64 3.74
CA ASP A 126 -1.60 27.55 3.39
C ASP A 126 -1.75 27.05 1.95
N ASP A 127 -2.95 27.09 1.39
CA ASP A 127 -3.26 26.72 0.00
C ASP A 127 -2.80 27.78 -1.02
N GLU A 128 -2.51 29.00 -0.57
CA GLU A 128 -1.91 30.07 -1.36
C GLU A 128 -0.37 30.09 -1.30
N GLN A 129 0.24 29.29 -0.40
CA GLN A 129 1.70 29.13 -0.36
C GLN A 129 2.23 28.47 -1.65
N PRO A 130 3.46 28.78 -2.08
CA PRO A 130 4.07 28.11 -3.23
C PRO A 130 4.10 26.59 -3.06
N THR A 131 4.02 25.85 -4.16
CA THR A 131 4.14 24.39 -4.16
C THR A 131 5.60 23.93 -4.09
N TRP A 132 5.80 22.66 -3.79
CA TRP A 132 7.10 22.01 -3.97
C TRP A 132 7.38 21.86 -5.46
N ASP A 133 8.53 22.37 -5.93
CA ASP A 133 8.96 22.30 -7.33
C ASP A 133 10.30 21.56 -7.46
N ILE A 134 10.56 20.97 -8.64
CA ILE A 134 11.86 20.34 -8.95
C ILE A 134 12.83 21.35 -9.56
N TRP A 135 14.03 21.42 -9.00
CA TRP A 135 15.11 22.29 -9.44
C TRP A 135 16.34 21.49 -9.83
N GLU A 136 17.09 22.00 -10.80
CA GLU A 136 18.35 21.45 -11.26
C GLU A 136 19.44 22.51 -11.16
N TYR A 137 20.58 22.12 -10.58
CA TYR A 137 21.79 22.92 -10.51
C TYR A 137 22.91 22.28 -11.33
N ASP A 138 23.47 23.04 -12.26
CA ASP A 138 24.65 22.65 -13.05
C ASP A 138 25.92 23.19 -12.38
N ILE A 139 26.78 22.28 -11.93
CA ILE A 139 27.96 22.61 -11.12
C ILE A 139 28.99 23.40 -11.93
N ALA A 140 29.16 23.06 -13.20
CA ALA A 140 30.21 23.63 -14.05
C ALA A 140 29.89 25.06 -14.50
N THR A 141 28.61 25.33 -14.78
CA THR A 141 28.13 26.63 -15.26
C THR A 141 27.63 27.53 -14.14
N ASP A 142 27.52 27.01 -12.92
CA ASP A 142 26.96 27.70 -11.76
C ASP A 142 25.53 28.21 -12.01
N MET A 143 24.71 27.37 -12.63
CA MET A 143 23.37 27.73 -13.08
C MET A 143 22.32 26.90 -12.36
N LEU A 144 21.46 27.60 -11.61
CA LEU A 144 20.27 27.05 -10.98
C LEU A 144 19.04 27.33 -11.87
N ARG A 145 18.22 26.30 -12.14
CA ARG A 145 16.97 26.43 -12.88
C ARG A 145 15.86 25.60 -12.27
N ARG A 146 14.62 26.07 -12.34
CA ARG A 146 13.44 25.22 -12.14
C ARG A 146 13.26 24.33 -13.37
N VAL A 147 13.06 23.02 -13.15
CA VAL A 147 12.96 22.06 -14.25
C VAL A 147 11.68 22.25 -15.04
N ILE A 148 10.56 22.49 -14.37
CA ILE A 148 9.27 22.85 -14.99
C ILE A 148 9.19 24.38 -15.08
N PRO A 149 9.40 25.01 -16.25
CA PRO A 149 9.62 26.46 -16.30
C PRO A 149 8.33 27.27 -16.08
N SER A 150 7.19 26.74 -16.52
CA SER A 150 5.90 27.43 -16.48
C SER A 150 5.30 27.44 -15.06
N ASP A 151 5.03 28.62 -14.50
CA ASP A 151 4.42 28.78 -13.16
C ASP A 151 3.12 27.98 -13.02
N LEU A 152 2.22 28.07 -14.00
CA LEU A 152 0.96 27.32 -14.00
C LEU A 152 1.16 25.81 -14.02
N ALA A 153 2.21 25.33 -14.71
CA ALA A 153 2.46 23.91 -14.81
C ALA A 153 3.11 23.40 -13.52
N ALA A 154 4.05 24.17 -12.97
CA ALA A 154 4.71 23.92 -11.70
C ALA A 154 3.68 23.81 -10.55
N ALA A 155 2.82 24.82 -10.40
CA ALA A 155 1.79 24.90 -9.36
C ALA A 155 0.64 23.87 -9.46
N ALA A 156 0.68 22.93 -10.41
CA ALA A 156 -0.37 21.93 -10.56
C ALA A 156 -0.20 20.69 -9.64
N GLY A 157 0.73 20.74 -8.67
CA GLY A 157 0.92 19.73 -7.63
C GLY A 157 2.22 19.96 -6.86
N HIS A 158 2.41 19.23 -5.75
CA HIS A 158 3.67 19.23 -5.01
C HIS A 158 4.60 18.15 -5.57
N ASP A 159 5.78 18.53 -6.05
CA ASP A 159 6.77 17.62 -6.64
C ASP A 159 7.99 17.46 -5.73
N ARG A 160 8.27 16.22 -5.30
CA ARG A 160 9.32 15.88 -4.34
C ARG A 160 10.15 14.67 -4.75
N MET A 161 11.26 14.46 -4.06
CA MET A 161 12.11 13.26 -4.21
C MET A 161 12.56 12.96 -5.65
N PRO A 162 13.08 13.97 -6.40
CA PRO A 162 13.50 13.76 -7.79
C PRO A 162 14.77 12.92 -7.88
N LEU A 163 14.88 12.12 -8.93
CA LEU A 163 16.02 11.26 -9.22
C LEU A 163 16.25 11.15 -10.73
N TYR A 164 17.52 11.18 -11.16
CA TYR A 164 17.88 10.92 -12.56
C TYR A 164 17.76 9.44 -12.91
N LEU A 165 17.08 9.16 -14.03
CA LEU A 165 17.09 7.86 -14.67
C LEU A 165 18.30 7.70 -15.61
N PRO A 166 18.76 6.47 -15.89
CA PRO A 166 19.92 6.23 -16.75
C PRO A 166 19.76 6.72 -18.20
N ASP A 167 18.53 6.92 -18.67
CA ASP A 167 18.20 7.45 -19.99
C ASP A 167 18.10 8.99 -20.04
N GLY A 168 18.31 9.67 -18.91
CA GLY A 168 18.27 11.12 -18.78
C GLY A 168 16.92 11.68 -18.35
N ARG A 169 15.86 10.87 -18.26
CA ARG A 169 14.59 11.30 -17.64
C ARG A 169 14.75 11.54 -16.14
N ILE A 170 13.75 12.18 -15.53
CA ILE A 170 13.67 12.38 -14.08
C ILE A 170 12.44 11.64 -13.56
N VAL A 171 12.63 10.75 -12.59
CA VAL A 171 11.55 10.16 -11.79
C VAL A 171 11.40 10.96 -10.50
N PHE A 172 10.18 11.14 -10.01
CA PHE A 172 9.87 11.93 -8.83
C PHE A 172 8.53 11.51 -8.24
N THR A 173 8.26 11.90 -7.00
CA THR A 173 6.96 11.72 -6.37
C THR A 173 6.14 13.01 -6.48
N SER A 174 4.84 12.91 -6.74
CA SER A 174 3.97 14.08 -6.92
C SER A 174 2.50 13.84 -6.57
N THR A 175 1.80 14.90 -6.17
CA THR A 175 0.33 14.93 -5.96
C THR A 175 -0.48 15.20 -7.24
N ARG A 176 0.17 15.45 -8.39
CA ARG A 176 -0.48 15.84 -9.65
C ARG A 176 -1.58 14.89 -10.13
N GLN A 177 -1.39 13.58 -9.98
CA GLN A 177 -2.34 12.49 -10.26
C GLN A 177 -3.18 12.65 -11.55
N ARG A 178 -2.61 13.22 -12.63
CA ARG A 178 -3.36 13.62 -13.83
C ARG A 178 -4.03 12.44 -14.54
N ARG A 179 -3.41 11.26 -14.49
CA ARG A 179 -3.97 10.06 -15.11
C ARG A 179 -5.17 9.55 -14.32
N THR A 180 -5.05 9.48 -12.99
CA THR A 180 -6.18 9.19 -12.10
C THR A 180 -7.35 10.16 -12.35
N ALA A 181 -7.08 11.47 -12.40
CA ALA A 181 -8.10 12.48 -12.66
C ALA A 181 -8.77 12.36 -14.05
N ALA A 182 -8.03 11.96 -15.09
CA ALA A 182 -8.61 11.70 -16.40
C ALA A 182 -9.55 10.49 -16.39
N ILE A 183 -9.17 9.40 -15.71
CA ILE A 183 -10.01 8.22 -15.54
C ILE A 183 -11.31 8.56 -14.81
N LEU A 184 -11.25 9.40 -13.76
CA LEU A 184 -12.45 9.88 -13.07
C LEU A 184 -13.43 10.59 -14.01
N VAL A 185 -12.95 11.41 -14.94
CA VAL A 185 -13.80 12.08 -15.93
C VAL A 185 -14.43 11.10 -16.91
N ASP A 186 -13.66 10.13 -17.39
CA ASP A 186 -14.17 9.07 -18.27
C ASP A 186 -15.27 8.25 -17.56
N GLU A 187 -15.23 8.21 -16.23
CA GLU A 187 -16.22 7.56 -15.35
C GLU A 187 -17.36 8.51 -14.90
N GLY A 188 -17.40 9.74 -15.43
CA GLY A 188 -18.48 10.70 -15.16
C GLY A 188 -18.33 11.48 -13.84
N ARG A 189 -17.14 11.47 -13.23
CA ARG A 189 -16.83 12.20 -11.98
C ARG A 189 -16.00 13.47 -12.25
N PRO A 190 -16.00 14.45 -11.33
CA PRO A 190 -15.11 15.60 -11.39
C PRO A 190 -13.62 15.22 -11.33
N GLN A 191 -12.75 16.11 -11.81
CA GLN A 191 -11.30 15.98 -11.64
C GLN A 191 -10.88 16.44 -10.25
N TYR A 192 -10.15 15.60 -9.53
CA TYR A 192 -9.54 15.92 -8.24
C TYR A 192 -8.32 15.04 -7.98
N ALA A 193 -7.42 15.49 -7.09
CA ALA A 193 -6.35 14.67 -6.56
C ALA A 193 -6.91 13.71 -5.51
N ALA A 194 -6.52 12.43 -5.57
CA ALA A 194 -6.97 11.47 -4.59
C ALA A 194 -6.28 11.71 -3.26
N GLN A 195 -7.08 11.66 -2.19
CA GLN A 195 -6.59 11.70 -0.82
C GLN A 195 -6.05 10.34 -0.39
N THR A 196 -5.14 10.36 0.60
CA THR A 196 -4.68 9.14 1.28
C THR A 196 -5.86 8.40 1.92
N GLU A 197 -5.71 7.09 2.16
CA GLU A 197 -6.80 6.25 2.69
C GLU A 197 -7.32 6.69 4.07
N ASP A 198 -6.46 7.31 4.88
CA ASP A 198 -6.81 7.91 6.16
C ASP A 198 -7.17 9.40 6.07
N ASN A 199 -7.19 9.97 4.86
CA ASN A 199 -7.66 11.33 4.57
C ASN A 199 -6.83 12.43 5.23
N ARG A 200 -5.51 12.24 5.38
CA ARG A 200 -4.61 13.27 5.90
C ARG A 200 -4.19 14.32 4.87
N GLY A 201 -4.27 13.99 3.58
CA GLY A 201 -3.94 14.91 2.49
C GLY A 201 -3.86 14.18 1.15
N ASP A 202 -3.32 14.85 0.13
CA ASP A 202 -3.16 14.27 -1.20
C ASP A 202 -2.15 13.12 -1.24
N ALA A 203 -2.46 12.08 -2.00
CA ALA A 203 -1.57 10.97 -2.26
C ALA A 203 -0.37 11.40 -3.14
N PHE A 204 0.83 11.29 -2.57
CA PHE A 204 2.11 11.43 -3.27
C PHE A 204 2.48 10.12 -3.98
N VAL A 205 2.44 10.10 -5.32
CA VAL A 205 2.73 8.91 -6.15
C VAL A 205 3.77 9.17 -7.23
N LEU A 206 4.36 8.11 -7.80
CA LEU A 206 5.50 8.24 -8.72
C LEU A 206 5.09 8.73 -10.11
N HIS A 207 5.92 9.62 -10.63
CA HIS A 207 5.83 10.21 -11.96
C HIS A 207 7.20 10.23 -12.63
N VAL A 208 7.22 10.26 -13.96
CA VAL A 208 8.42 10.47 -14.79
C VAL A 208 8.22 11.67 -15.70
N MET A 209 9.31 12.37 -16.03
CA MET A 209 9.32 13.47 -17.00
C MET A 209 10.63 13.50 -17.79
N GLU A 210 10.62 14.20 -18.92
CA GLU A 210 11.84 14.53 -19.65
C GLU A 210 12.71 15.51 -18.85
N ALA A 211 14.01 15.57 -19.15
CA ALA A 211 14.95 16.48 -18.47
C ALA A 211 14.60 17.98 -18.57
N ASP A 212 13.75 18.36 -19.53
CA ASP A 212 13.26 19.71 -19.75
C ASP A 212 11.93 20.02 -19.03
N GLY A 213 11.42 19.07 -18.24
CA GLY A 213 10.16 19.20 -17.49
C GLY A 213 8.91 18.92 -18.32
N SER A 214 9.04 18.47 -19.57
CA SER A 214 7.91 18.07 -20.42
C SER A 214 7.52 16.60 -20.23
N ASN A 215 6.38 16.21 -20.82
CA ASN A 215 5.87 14.83 -20.85
C ASN A 215 5.80 14.16 -19.46
N ILE A 216 5.24 14.86 -18.48
CA ILE A 216 5.01 14.30 -17.14
C ILE A 216 3.98 13.18 -17.23
N GLN A 217 4.35 11.97 -16.80
CA GLN A 217 3.51 10.78 -16.79
C GLN A 217 3.46 10.16 -15.39
N GLN A 218 2.26 9.87 -14.91
CA GLN A 218 2.06 9.08 -13.69
C GLN A 218 2.36 7.60 -13.98
N ILE A 219 3.18 6.99 -13.13
CA ILE A 219 3.62 5.59 -13.25
C ILE A 219 3.20 4.71 -12.07
N SER A 220 2.77 5.30 -10.94
CA SER A 220 2.18 4.55 -9.83
C SER A 220 0.80 5.07 -9.39
N PHE A 221 -0.02 4.16 -8.86
CA PHE A 221 -1.45 4.35 -8.58
C PHE A 221 -1.85 3.84 -7.18
N ASN A 222 -0.90 3.88 -6.24
CA ASN A 222 -1.22 3.62 -4.84
C ASN A 222 -2.24 4.64 -4.31
N THR A 223 -2.99 4.26 -3.30
CA THR A 223 -4.02 5.09 -2.64
C THR A 223 -3.49 5.81 -1.40
N SER A 224 -2.20 5.65 -1.11
CA SER A 224 -1.45 6.34 -0.05
C SER A 224 -0.19 6.97 -0.65
N HIS A 225 1.01 6.57 -0.26
CA HIS A 225 2.25 7.20 -0.73
C HIS A 225 3.19 6.20 -1.40
N ASP A 226 3.84 6.63 -2.48
CA ASP A 226 5.00 5.97 -3.10
C ASP A 226 6.17 6.98 -3.15
N LEU A 227 7.20 6.75 -2.33
CA LEU A 227 8.23 7.71 -1.92
C LEU A 227 9.64 7.20 -2.19
N TYR A 228 10.61 8.12 -2.12
CA TYR A 228 12.05 7.83 -2.11
C TYR A 228 12.50 6.86 -3.21
N PRO A 229 12.25 7.15 -4.51
CA PRO A 229 12.71 6.30 -5.58
C PRO A 229 14.25 6.22 -5.61
N ALA A 230 14.77 5.05 -6.00
CA ALA A 230 16.19 4.80 -6.21
C ALA A 230 16.39 3.80 -7.36
N VAL A 231 17.35 4.06 -8.28
CA VAL A 231 17.63 3.14 -9.38
C VAL A 231 18.54 2.00 -8.90
N LEU A 232 18.06 0.77 -9.02
CA LEU A 232 18.79 -0.46 -8.70
C LEU A 232 19.83 -0.80 -9.78
N PRO A 233 20.83 -1.67 -9.47
CA PRO A 233 21.86 -2.06 -10.42
C PRO A 233 21.35 -2.72 -11.70
N ASP A 234 20.15 -3.32 -11.67
CA ASP A 234 19.49 -3.93 -12.84
C ASP A 234 18.67 -2.92 -13.68
N GLY A 235 18.65 -1.64 -13.29
CA GLY A 235 17.92 -0.56 -13.94
C GLY A 235 16.47 -0.41 -13.50
N THR A 236 15.96 -1.28 -12.62
CA THR A 236 14.64 -1.10 -11.99
C THR A 236 14.70 -0.02 -10.91
N LEU A 237 13.55 0.41 -10.43
CA LEU A 237 13.40 1.33 -9.30
C LEU A 237 13.09 0.52 -8.04
N ALA A 238 13.77 0.84 -6.93
CA ALA A 238 13.27 0.59 -5.59
C ALA A 238 12.60 1.86 -5.08
N TYR A 239 11.55 1.73 -4.26
CA TYR A 239 10.85 2.86 -3.65
C TYR A 239 10.12 2.42 -2.38
N THR A 240 9.84 3.36 -1.51
CA THR A 240 9.06 3.14 -0.29
C THR A 240 7.57 3.28 -0.61
N ARG A 241 6.77 2.23 -0.39
CA ARG A 241 5.31 2.28 -0.51
C ARG A 241 4.67 2.25 0.87
N TRP A 242 3.83 3.23 1.17
CA TRP A 242 2.95 3.21 2.32
C TRP A 242 1.67 2.44 1.98
N GLU A 243 1.52 1.25 2.56
CA GLU A 243 0.27 0.46 2.49
C GLU A 243 -0.58 0.77 3.74
N ASN A 244 -1.82 1.23 3.53
CA ASN A 244 -2.71 1.68 4.61
C ASN A 244 -4.14 1.08 4.54
N THR A 245 -4.41 0.19 3.58
CA THR A 245 -5.77 -0.34 3.35
C THR A 245 -6.18 -1.40 4.35
N ARG A 246 -5.37 -2.47 4.50
CA ARG A 246 -5.59 -3.63 5.40
C ARG A 246 -4.30 -4.44 5.53
N GLY A 247 -4.12 -5.17 6.64
CA GLY A 247 -2.94 -6.02 6.85
C GLY A 247 -1.89 -5.34 7.72
N ARG A 248 -0.60 -5.49 7.38
CA ARG A 248 0.48 -4.83 8.11
C ARG A 248 0.71 -3.44 7.53
N ILE A 249 0.17 -2.44 8.21
CA ILE A 249 0.33 -1.04 7.85
C ILE A 249 1.80 -0.66 8.05
N GLY A 250 2.40 -0.06 7.03
CA GLY A 250 3.82 0.25 7.03
C GLY A 250 4.31 0.83 5.71
N MET A 251 5.51 1.37 5.76
CA MET A 251 6.31 1.85 4.64
C MET A 251 7.27 0.75 4.20
N HIS A 252 6.78 -0.07 3.27
CA HIS A 252 7.45 -1.24 2.70
C HIS A 252 8.37 -0.83 1.56
N LEU A 253 9.37 -1.63 1.23
CA LEU A 253 10.14 -1.44 0.00
C LEU A 253 9.50 -2.21 -1.14
N TYR A 254 9.17 -1.53 -2.22
CA TYR A 254 8.69 -2.09 -3.47
C TYR A 254 9.69 -1.84 -4.60
N ARG A 255 9.50 -2.54 -5.71
CA ARG A 255 10.22 -2.33 -6.96
C ARG A 255 9.27 -2.23 -8.15
N MET A 256 9.71 -1.51 -9.18
CA MET A 256 9.05 -1.44 -10.49
C MET A 256 10.05 -1.08 -11.59
N ARG A 257 9.66 -1.21 -12.86
CA ARG A 257 10.40 -0.62 -13.98
C ARG A 257 10.13 0.89 -14.08
N PRO A 258 11.01 1.69 -14.71
CA PRO A 258 10.80 3.13 -14.86
C PRO A 258 9.51 3.55 -15.59
N ASP A 259 8.88 2.65 -16.36
CA ASP A 259 7.60 2.87 -17.04
C ASP A 259 6.35 2.55 -16.17
N GLY A 260 6.56 2.08 -14.93
CA GLY A 260 5.53 1.68 -13.98
C GLY A 260 5.12 0.21 -14.04
N THR A 261 5.67 -0.58 -14.98
CA THR A 261 5.41 -2.03 -15.09
C THR A 261 6.20 -2.83 -14.04
N ASP A 262 5.86 -4.10 -13.85
CA ASP A 262 6.53 -5.04 -12.93
C ASP A 262 6.55 -4.53 -11.48
N THR A 263 5.43 -3.94 -11.03
CA THR A 263 5.26 -3.47 -9.65
C THR A 263 5.13 -4.66 -8.71
N ARG A 264 6.05 -4.80 -7.77
CA ARG A 264 6.08 -5.91 -6.82
C ARG A 264 6.81 -5.56 -5.53
N LEU A 265 6.56 -6.34 -4.47
CA LEU A 265 7.28 -6.18 -3.20
C LEU A 265 8.79 -6.38 -3.45
N LEU A 266 9.64 -5.60 -2.79
CA LEU A 266 11.09 -5.80 -2.76
C LEU A 266 11.53 -6.38 -1.43
N TYR A 267 11.19 -5.73 -0.32
CA TYR A 267 11.62 -6.12 1.02
C TYR A 267 10.75 -5.50 2.13
N GLY A 268 10.63 -6.21 3.25
CA GLY A 268 10.31 -5.59 4.55
C GLY A 268 8.85 -5.61 4.97
N ALA A 269 7.96 -6.22 4.19
CA ALA A 269 6.52 -6.30 4.49
C ALA A 269 6.19 -6.96 5.82
N ASN A 270 7.11 -7.78 6.35
CA ASN A 270 7.02 -8.41 7.66
C ASN A 270 8.20 -8.08 8.59
N SER A 271 8.99 -7.04 8.30
CA SER A 271 10.23 -6.69 9.04
C SER A 271 10.15 -5.39 9.85
N HIS A 272 8.96 -4.82 10.00
CA HIS A 272 8.78 -3.56 10.74
C HIS A 272 9.09 -3.66 12.24
N ASP A 273 9.03 -4.83 12.88
CA ASP A 273 9.33 -4.98 14.31
C ASP A 273 10.84 -5.23 14.56
N SER A 274 11.68 -4.81 13.60
CA SER A 274 13.15 -4.93 13.67
C SER A 274 13.82 -3.79 14.45
N GLY A 275 13.04 -2.85 14.97
CA GLY A 275 13.52 -1.76 15.80
C GLY A 275 14.03 -2.18 17.18
N SER A 276 14.54 -1.20 17.92
CA SER A 276 14.98 -1.37 19.31
C SER A 276 13.89 -1.99 20.17
N ASP A 277 14.23 -3.06 20.89
CA ASP A 277 13.30 -3.80 21.77
C ASP A 277 11.99 -4.27 21.09
N GLY A 278 11.99 -4.40 19.75
CA GLY A 278 10.84 -4.84 18.96
C GLY A 278 9.93 -3.71 18.48
N ASP A 279 10.34 -2.44 18.63
CA ASP A 279 9.57 -1.30 18.17
C ASP A 279 9.37 -1.29 16.65
N THR A 280 8.24 -0.74 16.24
CA THR A 280 7.85 -0.61 14.84
C THR A 280 8.65 0.49 14.14
N VAL A 281 9.43 0.11 13.13
CA VAL A 281 10.22 1.00 12.27
C VAL A 281 9.76 0.94 10.82
N GLN A 282 10.05 1.97 10.06
CA GLN A 282 9.72 2.17 8.65
C GLN A 282 10.99 2.19 7.79
N PHE A 283 10.90 1.72 6.55
CA PHE A 283 12.03 1.74 5.60
C PHE A 283 11.94 2.96 4.69
N VAL A 284 12.84 3.94 4.87
CA VAL A 284 12.84 5.19 4.09
C VAL A 284 14.22 5.58 3.58
N ARG A 285 14.27 6.52 2.63
CA ARG A 285 15.50 7.07 2.03
C ARG A 285 16.45 5.98 1.48
N THR A 286 15.87 4.88 0.98
CA THR A 286 16.62 3.71 0.48
C THR A 286 17.45 4.04 -0.76
N ARG A 287 18.67 3.49 -0.86
CA ARG A 287 19.55 3.64 -2.03
C ARG A 287 20.56 2.50 -2.17
N PRO A 288 21.06 2.20 -3.38
CA PRO A 288 22.09 1.18 -3.57
C PRO A 288 23.42 1.55 -2.91
N LEU A 289 24.12 0.53 -2.40
CA LEU A 289 25.51 0.57 -1.99
C LEU A 289 26.42 -0.05 -3.08
N PRO A 290 27.72 0.28 -3.09
CA PRO A 290 28.67 -0.27 -4.08
C PRO A 290 28.83 -1.79 -4.06
N ASP A 291 28.46 -2.46 -2.97
CA ASP A 291 28.54 -3.92 -2.81
C ASP A 291 27.29 -4.66 -3.32
N GLY A 292 26.27 -3.93 -3.79
CA GLY A 292 25.01 -4.46 -4.29
C GLY A 292 23.89 -4.56 -3.26
N THR A 293 24.17 -4.31 -1.96
CA THR A 293 23.13 -4.18 -0.93
C THR A 293 22.44 -2.81 -1.01
N LEU A 294 21.35 -2.62 -0.28
CA LEU A 294 20.66 -1.33 -0.18
C LEU A 294 20.85 -0.70 1.20
N LEU A 295 21.30 0.54 1.25
CA LEU A 295 21.24 1.36 2.45
C LEU A 295 19.80 1.84 2.66
N SER A 296 19.24 1.67 3.86
CA SER A 296 17.95 2.23 4.27
C SER A 296 18.07 2.90 5.64
N LEU A 297 17.29 3.95 5.86
CA LEU A 297 17.08 4.53 7.19
C LEU A 297 15.88 3.84 7.85
N LEU A 298 16.06 3.34 9.08
CA LEU A 298 15.01 2.79 9.93
C LEU A 298 14.61 3.80 11.00
N GLN A 299 13.34 4.19 11.03
CA GLN A 299 12.77 5.06 12.05
C GLN A 299 11.27 4.82 12.21
N PRO A 300 10.65 5.15 13.36
CA PRO A 300 9.20 5.19 13.51
C PRO A 300 8.50 6.13 12.50
N PHE A 301 7.18 6.03 12.40
CA PHE A 301 6.39 7.03 11.63
C PHE A 301 6.54 8.44 12.21
N GLU A 302 6.44 8.53 13.54
CA GLU A 302 6.51 9.76 14.33
C GLU A 302 7.67 9.60 15.34
N PRO A 303 8.94 9.75 14.94
CA PRO A 303 10.04 9.61 15.88
C PRO A 303 10.09 10.81 16.84
N ALA A 304 10.34 10.56 18.12
CA ALA A 304 10.47 11.60 19.14
C ALA A 304 11.55 12.66 18.81
N GLN A 305 12.58 12.26 18.06
CA GLN A 305 13.57 13.14 17.46
C GLN A 305 13.82 12.67 16.03
N ALA A 306 13.98 13.60 15.08
CA ALA A 306 14.23 13.25 13.68
C ALA A 306 15.35 12.21 13.53
N GLY A 307 15.18 11.24 12.63
CA GLY A 307 16.22 10.26 12.30
C GLY A 307 16.16 8.94 13.09
N GLY A 308 17.06 8.03 12.72
CA GLY A 308 17.11 6.67 13.22
C GLY A 308 18.38 5.94 12.79
N ASP A 309 18.30 4.62 12.59
CA ASP A 309 19.46 3.78 12.31
C ASP A 309 19.66 3.55 10.81
N LEU A 310 20.92 3.47 10.39
CA LEU A 310 21.29 3.14 9.01
C LEU A 310 21.58 1.65 8.90
N VAL A 311 20.82 0.96 8.05
CA VAL A 311 20.96 -0.49 7.82
C VAL A 311 21.25 -0.81 6.36
N ALA A 312 22.00 -1.88 6.15
CA ALA A 312 22.23 -2.51 4.85
C ALA A 312 21.26 -3.68 4.70
N LEU A 313 20.57 -3.72 3.57
CA LEU A 313 19.56 -4.71 3.21
C LEU A 313 20.06 -5.55 2.04
N ASP A 314 20.11 -6.88 2.25
CA ASP A 314 20.42 -7.83 1.20
C ASP A 314 19.14 -8.31 0.51
N THR A 315 18.60 -7.45 -0.36
CA THR A 315 17.34 -7.73 -1.08
C THR A 315 17.49 -8.72 -2.24
N SER A 316 18.74 -9.13 -2.54
CA SER A 316 19.03 -10.15 -3.54
C SER A 316 18.76 -11.55 -3.01
N ASP A 317 19.18 -11.79 -1.77
CA ASP A 317 19.04 -13.08 -1.09
C ASP A 317 17.83 -13.13 -0.13
N PHE A 318 17.25 -11.99 0.24
CA PHE A 318 16.18 -11.90 1.26
C PHE A 318 14.99 -11.02 0.85
N LEU A 319 13.81 -11.42 1.32
CA LEU A 319 12.55 -10.69 1.25
C LEU A 319 12.19 -10.01 2.56
N GLU A 320 12.65 -10.59 3.66
CA GLU A 320 12.43 -10.10 5.02
C GLU A 320 13.69 -10.32 5.83
N VAL A 321 13.77 -9.70 7.01
CA VAL A 321 14.90 -9.85 7.92
C VAL A 321 15.19 -11.31 8.26
N GLN A 322 14.18 -12.19 8.30
CA GLN A 322 14.34 -13.64 8.55
C GLN A 322 13.88 -14.54 7.40
N GLN A 323 13.55 -13.99 6.22
CA GLN A 323 13.07 -14.79 5.08
C GLN A 323 13.96 -14.61 3.86
N ALA A 324 14.66 -15.68 3.51
CA ALA A 324 15.42 -15.79 2.27
C ALA A 324 14.50 -16.07 1.07
N VAL A 325 14.95 -15.71 -0.14
CA VAL A 325 14.35 -16.19 -1.40
C VAL A 325 14.66 -17.68 -1.61
N VAL A 326 13.89 -18.40 -2.43
CA VAL A 326 14.01 -19.86 -2.58
C VAL A 326 15.40 -20.32 -3.01
N GLU A 327 16.05 -19.57 -3.89
CA GLU A 327 17.37 -19.93 -4.43
C GLU A 327 18.53 -19.57 -3.50
N SER A 328 18.28 -18.79 -2.44
CA SER A 328 19.33 -18.35 -1.52
C SER A 328 19.70 -19.45 -0.53
N ILE A 329 21.00 -19.62 -0.34
CA ILE A 329 21.59 -20.49 0.69
C ILE A 329 22.29 -19.69 1.79
N LYS A 330 22.19 -18.35 1.74
CA LYS A 330 22.93 -17.45 2.63
C LYS A 330 22.34 -17.52 4.05
N PRO A 331 23.15 -17.81 5.08
CA PRO A 331 22.68 -17.82 6.45
C PRO A 331 22.63 -16.39 7.03
N GLY A 332 21.80 -16.20 8.05
CA GLY A 332 21.73 -14.96 8.83
C GLY A 332 20.56 -14.07 8.42
N PRO A 333 20.42 -12.91 9.07
CA PRO A 333 19.36 -11.98 8.70
C PRO A 333 19.68 -11.24 7.41
N GLY A 334 18.65 -10.89 6.65
CA GLY A 334 18.76 -10.07 5.43
C GLY A 334 19.07 -8.58 5.69
N GLN A 335 19.33 -8.21 6.95
CA GLN A 335 19.52 -6.85 7.42
C GLN A 335 20.69 -6.80 8.40
N ALA A 336 21.55 -5.79 8.25
CA ALA A 336 22.68 -5.53 9.15
C ALA A 336 22.86 -4.03 9.41
N PRO A 337 23.29 -3.61 10.62
CA PRO A 337 23.68 -2.22 10.85
C PRO A 337 24.84 -1.82 9.94
N VAL A 338 24.80 -0.59 9.43
CA VAL A 338 25.88 -0.01 8.61
C VAL A 338 26.96 0.61 9.50
N THR A 339 26.58 1.02 10.71
CA THR A 339 27.47 1.67 11.67
C THR A 339 27.62 0.82 12.93
N VAL A 340 28.70 1.06 13.67
CA VAL A 340 28.92 0.45 15.00
C VAL A 340 28.17 1.17 16.12
N ASN A 341 27.46 2.25 15.79
CA ASN A 341 26.78 3.07 16.76
C ASN A 341 25.56 2.32 17.31
N ASN A 342 25.37 2.33 18.62
CA ASN A 342 24.18 1.79 19.26
C ASN A 342 23.01 2.77 19.10
N VAL A 343 22.39 2.77 17.92
CA VAL A 343 21.26 3.65 17.60
C VAL A 343 19.96 3.03 18.08
N ARG A 344 19.22 3.78 18.90
CA ARG A 344 17.88 3.40 19.31
C ARG A 344 16.82 3.99 18.40
N THR A 345 15.80 3.20 18.10
CA THR A 345 14.64 3.61 17.28
C THR A 345 13.38 3.80 18.10
N ASP A 346 13.45 3.66 19.41
CA ASP A 346 12.36 3.93 20.35
C ASP A 346 12.44 5.36 20.91
N ASP A 347 11.57 5.68 21.86
CA ASP A 347 11.48 6.99 22.51
C ASP A 347 12.58 7.23 23.56
N GLN A 348 13.47 6.28 23.78
CA GLN A 348 14.58 6.46 24.72
C GLN A 348 15.73 7.25 24.08
N PRO A 349 16.55 7.95 24.88
CA PRO A 349 17.77 8.56 24.37
C PRO A 349 18.67 7.53 23.70
N SER A 350 19.11 7.81 22.47
CA SER A 350 19.88 6.89 21.63
C SER A 350 21.39 7.05 21.86
N PRO A 351 22.09 6.15 22.59
CA PRO A 351 23.48 6.39 23.01
C PRO A 351 24.46 6.60 21.85
N GLY A 352 24.23 5.90 20.72
CA GLY A 352 25.01 6.03 19.48
C GLY A 352 24.70 7.28 18.66
N GLY A 353 23.78 8.15 19.13
CA GLY A 353 23.25 9.26 18.35
C GLY A 353 22.16 8.80 17.37
N ARG A 354 21.82 9.65 16.40
CA ARG A 354 20.82 9.36 15.36
C ARG A 354 21.32 9.83 14.00
N PHE A 355 20.85 9.17 12.95
CA PHE A 355 21.15 9.52 11.55
C PHE A 355 19.89 9.97 10.82
N THR A 356 19.99 11.01 9.99
CA THR A 356 18.88 11.42 9.10
C THR A 356 19.11 11.02 7.64
N ALA A 357 20.36 10.79 7.24
CA ALA A 357 20.71 10.39 5.88
C ALA A 357 22.11 9.75 5.83
N GLY A 358 22.34 8.91 4.82
CA GLY A 358 23.65 8.41 4.45
C GLY A 358 23.84 8.39 2.93
N TRP A 359 25.03 8.75 2.44
CA TRP A 359 25.36 8.79 1.01
C TRP A 359 26.68 8.06 0.72
N PRO A 360 26.68 6.98 -0.08
CA PRO A 360 27.91 6.28 -0.46
C PRO A 360 28.77 7.13 -1.39
N LEU A 361 30.09 7.14 -1.16
CA LEU A 361 31.02 7.91 -1.98
C LEU A 361 31.29 7.30 -3.36
N TRP A 362 30.97 6.03 -3.57
CA TRP A 362 31.20 5.27 -4.82
C TRP A 362 32.67 5.17 -5.25
N ASP A 363 33.63 5.61 -4.44
CA ASP A 363 35.07 5.66 -4.74
C ASP A 363 35.82 4.32 -4.56
N GLY A 364 35.08 3.26 -4.24
CA GLY A 364 35.63 1.93 -3.95
C GLY A 364 36.13 1.78 -2.51
N SER A 365 36.07 2.82 -1.68
CA SER A 365 36.50 2.72 -0.28
C SER A 365 35.40 2.19 0.65
N GLY A 366 34.14 2.16 0.21
CA GLY A 366 32.99 1.82 1.05
C GLY A 366 32.59 2.92 2.06
N ARG A 367 33.20 4.11 1.99
CA ARG A 367 32.90 5.23 2.91
C ARG A 367 31.57 5.89 2.58
N LEU A 368 30.97 6.48 3.62
CA LEU A 368 29.68 7.13 3.59
C LEU A 368 29.80 8.58 4.10
N LEU A 369 29.15 9.52 3.44
CA LEU A 369 28.76 10.76 4.09
C LEU A 369 27.53 10.47 4.93
N VAL A 370 27.55 10.84 6.21
CA VAL A 370 26.43 10.60 7.13
C VAL A 370 26.06 11.89 7.84
N ASN A 371 24.76 12.14 7.91
CA ASN A 371 24.19 13.22 8.70
C ASN A 371 23.89 12.66 10.09
N TRP A 372 24.65 13.10 11.09
CA TRP A 372 24.64 12.48 12.42
C TRP A 372 24.60 13.53 13.52
N SER A 373 23.75 13.28 14.50
CA SER A 373 23.70 14.01 15.77
C SER A 373 24.21 13.11 16.89
N GLN A 374 25.12 13.65 17.71
CA GLN A 374 25.52 13.01 18.96
C GLN A 374 24.34 12.91 19.92
N CYS A 375 24.33 11.90 20.78
CA CYS A 375 23.38 11.81 21.89
C CYS A 375 23.64 12.89 22.94
N ARG A 376 22.59 13.64 23.29
CA ARG A 376 22.62 14.76 24.22
C ARG A 376 21.47 14.64 25.21
N LEU A 377 21.71 14.92 26.49
CA LEU A 377 20.70 14.93 27.55
C LEU A 377 20.54 16.35 28.10
N LEU A 378 19.29 16.73 28.33
CA LEU A 378 18.92 17.96 29.00
C LEU A 378 18.81 17.70 30.51
N GLU A 379 19.60 18.43 31.29
CA GLU A 379 19.58 18.39 32.75
C GLU A 379 18.49 19.33 33.32
N GLN A 380 18.09 19.12 34.58
CA GLN A 380 17.06 19.94 35.24
C GLN A 380 17.42 21.43 35.36
N ASP A 381 18.72 21.76 35.31
CA ASP A 381 19.20 23.15 35.33
C ASP A 381 19.28 23.79 33.93
N GLY A 382 18.85 23.07 32.89
CA GLY A 382 18.88 23.49 31.49
C GLY A 382 20.23 23.29 30.80
N SER A 383 21.23 22.69 31.47
CA SER A 383 22.50 22.36 30.83
C SER A 383 22.39 21.10 29.97
N ILE A 384 23.21 21.04 28.91
CA ILE A 384 23.25 19.89 28.00
C ILE A 384 24.52 19.09 28.23
N GLN A 385 24.37 17.79 28.41
CA GLN A 385 25.46 16.85 28.63
C GLN A 385 25.47 15.75 27.56
N PRO A 386 26.63 15.14 27.25
CA PRO A 386 26.66 13.94 26.40
C PRO A 386 25.95 12.78 27.09
N CYS A 387 25.49 11.79 26.33
CA CYS A 387 24.93 10.57 26.92
C CYS A 387 26.05 9.61 27.36
N THR A 388 26.40 9.61 28.65
CA THR A 388 27.20 8.54 29.27
C THR A 388 26.28 7.49 29.91
N GLU A 389 26.79 6.29 30.18
CA GLU A 389 26.02 5.24 30.87
C GLU A 389 25.46 5.71 32.22
N GLU A 390 26.24 6.49 32.98
CA GLU A 390 25.81 7.05 34.27
C GLU A 390 24.65 8.04 34.09
N GLN A 391 24.72 8.90 33.07
CA GLN A 391 23.69 9.92 32.82
C GLN A 391 22.42 9.32 32.24
N LEU A 392 22.52 8.30 31.39
CA LEU A 392 21.37 7.56 30.87
C LEU A 392 20.64 6.77 31.97
N ALA A 393 21.36 6.32 32.99
CA ALA A 393 20.77 5.63 34.15
C ALA A 393 20.11 6.59 35.15
N ALA A 394 20.26 7.90 35.00
CA ALA A 394 19.69 8.89 35.91
C ALA A 394 18.15 8.94 35.77
N PRO A 395 17.40 8.93 36.90
CA PRO A 395 15.95 9.03 36.85
C PRO A 395 15.49 10.36 36.22
N GLY A 396 14.73 10.28 35.12
CA GLY A 396 14.20 11.46 34.42
C GLY A 396 15.16 12.09 33.40
N ALA A 397 16.16 11.34 32.92
CA ALA A 397 16.98 11.78 31.79
C ALA A 397 16.12 12.02 30.54
N THR A 398 16.12 13.26 30.05
CA THR A 398 15.40 13.68 28.84
C THR A 398 16.39 14.02 27.74
N ALA A 399 16.10 13.63 26.49
CA ALA A 399 16.95 14.02 25.37
C ALA A 399 16.92 15.54 25.16
N ALA A 400 18.08 16.14 24.88
CA ALA A 400 18.17 17.51 24.40
C ALA A 400 18.02 17.55 22.88
N ASP A 401 17.76 18.74 22.32
CA ASP A 401 17.61 18.91 20.88
C ASP A 401 18.82 18.37 20.09
N PRO A 402 18.59 17.63 18.99
CA PRO A 402 19.64 17.10 18.16
C PRO A 402 20.48 18.21 17.53
N LEU A 403 21.75 17.89 17.28
CA LEU A 403 22.75 18.78 16.73
C LEU A 403 23.42 18.09 15.53
N TYR A 404 22.73 18.12 14.39
CA TYR A 404 23.09 17.38 13.19
C TYR A 404 24.23 18.05 12.42
N GLY A 405 25.37 17.34 12.36
CA GLY A 405 26.52 17.71 11.53
C GLY A 405 26.68 16.77 10.33
N LEU A 406 27.62 17.11 9.44
CA LEU A 406 28.01 16.24 8.33
C LEU A 406 29.33 15.54 8.65
N TRP A 407 29.35 14.22 8.51
CA TRP A 407 30.50 13.39 8.85
C TRP A 407 30.85 12.44 7.71
N LEU A 408 32.12 12.10 7.61
CA LEU A 408 32.62 11.01 6.78
C LEU A 408 32.82 9.78 7.65
N TYR A 409 32.02 8.75 7.43
CA TYR A 409 32.09 7.47 8.11
C TYR A 409 32.84 6.44 7.26
N ASP A 410 33.77 5.71 7.88
CA ASP A 410 34.49 4.59 7.30
C ASP A 410 34.10 3.30 8.04
N PRO A 411 33.29 2.42 7.41
CA PRO A 411 32.89 1.15 8.01
C PRO A 411 34.06 0.19 8.24
N ALA A 412 35.17 0.30 7.49
CA ALA A 412 36.29 -0.63 7.59
C ALA A 412 37.20 -0.33 8.78
N SER A 413 37.38 0.95 9.11
CA SER A 413 38.14 1.39 10.29
C SER A 413 37.27 1.83 11.47
N GLU A 414 35.95 1.84 11.30
CA GLU A 414 34.97 2.29 12.30
C GLU A 414 35.23 3.74 12.76
N THR A 415 35.72 4.58 11.84
CA THR A 415 36.08 5.97 12.13
C THR A 415 35.07 6.94 11.56
N GLN A 416 34.80 8.02 12.29
CA GLN A 416 33.92 9.10 11.87
C GLN A 416 34.67 10.45 11.94
N LEU A 417 34.80 11.14 10.81
CA LEU A 417 35.53 12.41 10.68
C LEU A 417 34.57 13.56 10.34
N PRO A 418 34.65 14.72 11.03
CA PRO A 418 33.74 15.84 10.73
C PRO A 418 34.08 16.46 9.38
N VAL A 419 33.06 16.72 8.57
CA VAL A 419 33.12 17.50 7.32
C VAL A 419 32.52 18.89 7.56
N VAL A 420 31.33 18.94 8.16
CA VAL A 420 30.69 20.17 8.64
C VAL A 420 30.42 19.97 10.13
N VAL A 421 31.07 20.80 10.95
CA VAL A 421 30.83 20.82 12.41
C VAL A 421 29.45 21.43 12.63
N PRO A 422 28.61 20.84 13.49
CA PRO A 422 27.28 21.37 13.72
C PRO A 422 27.31 22.63 14.60
N ASP A 423 26.36 23.53 14.35
CA ASP A 423 26.17 24.79 15.08
C ASP A 423 24.75 24.82 15.71
N GLU A 424 24.61 25.38 16.92
CA GLU A 424 23.31 25.43 17.60
C GLU A 424 22.30 26.27 16.81
N GLY A 425 21.08 25.74 16.69
CA GLY A 425 20.00 26.37 15.91
C GLY A 425 20.05 26.09 14.41
N GLU A 426 21.11 25.43 13.92
CA GLU A 426 21.21 24.95 12.54
C GLU A 426 21.35 23.41 12.50
N MET A 427 20.90 22.80 11.42
CA MET A 427 21.10 21.38 11.17
C MET A 427 21.41 21.08 9.71
N ILE A 428 22.30 20.11 9.49
CA ILE A 428 22.53 19.53 8.17
C ILE A 428 21.52 18.38 7.98
N ASP A 429 20.57 18.54 7.06
CA ASP A 429 19.50 17.55 6.83
C ASP A 429 19.96 16.38 5.95
N GLU A 430 20.64 16.69 4.84
CA GLU A 430 21.17 15.70 3.90
C GLU A 430 22.44 16.18 3.19
N ALA A 431 23.22 15.25 2.64
CA ALA A 431 24.41 15.54 1.86
C ALA A 431 24.65 14.50 0.76
N ILE A 432 25.29 14.94 -0.32
CA ILE A 432 25.65 14.14 -1.48
C ILE A 432 27.08 14.44 -1.94
N ALA A 433 27.71 13.48 -2.61
CA ALA A 433 28.99 13.68 -3.29
C ALA A 433 28.79 13.66 -4.82
N ALA A 434 29.22 14.73 -5.49
CA ALA A 434 29.08 14.93 -6.93
C ALA A 434 30.20 14.21 -7.71
N ARG A 435 30.17 12.88 -7.67
CA ARG A 435 31.16 12.01 -8.32
C ARG A 435 30.55 11.28 -9.52
N PRO A 436 31.26 11.21 -10.66
CA PRO A 436 30.86 10.34 -11.75
C PRO A 436 30.78 8.88 -11.30
N ARG A 437 29.68 8.21 -11.63
CA ARG A 437 29.40 6.81 -11.34
C ARG A 437 28.82 6.12 -12.57
N THR A 438 28.98 4.80 -12.64
CA THR A 438 28.42 4.01 -13.73
C THR A 438 26.89 4.06 -13.68
N ALA A 439 26.26 4.46 -14.78
CA ALA A 439 24.83 4.38 -14.93
C ALA A 439 24.38 2.90 -15.04
N PRO A 440 23.33 2.48 -14.33
CA PRO A 440 22.66 1.20 -14.55
C PRO A 440 22.18 1.04 -16.00
N PRO A 441 21.84 -0.19 -16.43
CA PRO A 441 21.23 -0.40 -17.74
C PRO A 441 19.95 0.42 -17.91
N VAL A 442 19.74 0.98 -19.10
CA VAL A 442 18.47 1.57 -19.48
C VAL A 442 17.46 0.45 -19.71
N LEU A 443 16.36 0.48 -18.98
CA LEU A 443 15.19 -0.35 -19.22
C LEU A 443 14.25 0.42 -20.12
N PHE A 444 14.13 -0.01 -21.38
CA PHE A 444 13.20 0.62 -22.31
C PHE A 444 11.76 0.34 -21.88
N ASP A 445 10.92 1.35 -22.08
CA ASP A 445 9.48 1.27 -21.89
C ASP A 445 8.92 0.18 -22.83
N ASP A 446 7.82 -0.47 -22.42
CA ASP A 446 7.11 -1.47 -23.22
C ASP A 446 7.94 -2.75 -23.51
N THR A 447 8.95 -3.06 -22.68
CA THR A 447 9.76 -4.29 -22.80
C THR A 447 9.78 -5.14 -21.52
N GLY A 448 8.67 -5.17 -20.77
CA GLY A 448 8.56 -5.88 -19.50
C GLY A 448 8.69 -7.42 -19.60
N PRO A 449 8.92 -8.14 -18.48
CA PRO A 449 9.14 -9.59 -18.45
C PRO A 449 7.97 -10.44 -18.99
N GLY A 450 6.73 -9.94 -18.89
CA GLY A 450 5.53 -10.57 -19.46
C GLY A 450 5.29 -10.25 -20.94
N GLY A 451 6.18 -9.50 -21.58
CA GLY A 451 5.96 -8.89 -22.89
C GLY A 451 5.08 -7.65 -22.81
N PHE A 452 4.88 -7.02 -23.98
CA PHE A 452 4.00 -5.86 -24.14
C PHE A 452 2.99 -6.12 -25.25
N GLU A 453 1.71 -6.01 -24.90
CA GLU A 453 0.60 -6.23 -25.81
C GLU A 453 0.04 -4.90 -26.33
N ALA A 454 0.57 -4.43 -27.47
CA ALA A 454 0.21 -3.13 -28.05
C ALA A 454 -1.29 -2.95 -28.34
N SER A 455 -2.02 -4.03 -28.63
CA SER A 455 -3.48 -3.99 -28.81
C SER A 455 -4.23 -3.73 -27.51
N LEU A 456 -3.78 -4.30 -26.40
CA LEU A 456 -4.34 -4.03 -25.07
C LEU A 456 -3.96 -2.63 -24.60
N ALA A 457 -2.73 -2.19 -24.87
CA ALA A 457 -2.26 -0.84 -24.56
C ALA A 457 -3.16 0.24 -25.22
N GLN A 458 -3.52 0.07 -26.49
CA GLN A 458 -4.45 0.97 -27.21
C GLN A 458 -5.86 1.00 -26.60
N GLN A 459 -6.25 -0.04 -25.88
CA GLN A 459 -7.54 -0.15 -25.20
C GLN A 459 -7.47 0.32 -23.72
N GLY A 460 -6.28 0.70 -23.23
CA GLY A 460 -6.09 1.01 -21.81
C GLY A 460 -6.22 -0.20 -20.89
N LEU A 461 -5.88 -1.40 -21.39
CA LEU A 461 -5.99 -2.66 -20.67
C LEU A 461 -4.61 -3.27 -20.38
N GLY A 462 -4.49 -3.97 -19.25
CA GLY A 462 -3.43 -4.94 -18.96
C GLY A 462 -4.03 -6.32 -18.64
N VAL A 463 -3.20 -7.27 -18.22
CA VAL A 463 -3.60 -8.64 -17.89
C VAL A 463 -3.10 -9.02 -16.50
N ILE A 464 -3.96 -9.66 -15.71
CA ILE A 464 -3.59 -10.38 -14.49
C ILE A 464 -3.58 -11.88 -14.82
N ASP A 465 -2.46 -12.55 -14.56
CA ASP A 465 -2.25 -13.98 -14.83
C ASP A 465 -1.83 -14.69 -13.53
N ILE A 466 -2.63 -15.65 -13.06
CA ILE A 466 -2.40 -16.39 -11.82
C ILE A 466 -2.25 -17.87 -12.17
N ARG A 467 -1.11 -18.49 -11.81
CA ARG A 467 -0.87 -19.90 -12.16
C ARG A 467 -1.83 -20.85 -11.48
N SER A 468 -2.08 -20.67 -10.18
CA SER A 468 -3.19 -21.35 -9.52
C SER A 468 -3.67 -20.62 -8.27
N VAL A 469 -4.98 -20.37 -8.16
CA VAL A 469 -5.57 -19.90 -6.91
C VAL A 469 -5.52 -20.97 -5.81
N TRP A 470 -5.21 -22.24 -6.11
CA TRP A 470 -5.05 -23.28 -5.08
C TRP A 470 -3.65 -23.34 -4.49
N GLU A 471 -2.72 -22.57 -5.04
CA GLU A 471 -1.41 -22.37 -4.46
C GLU A 471 -1.50 -21.22 -3.44
N ILE A 472 -1.21 -21.51 -2.17
CA ILE A 472 -1.10 -20.50 -1.11
C ILE A 472 0.33 -20.49 -0.59
N THR A 473 1.06 -19.41 -0.84
CA THR A 473 2.43 -19.24 -0.32
C THR A 473 3.35 -20.44 -0.66
N GLY A 474 3.27 -20.93 -1.90
CA GLY A 474 4.07 -22.07 -2.37
C GLY A 474 3.58 -23.45 -1.92
N GLU A 475 2.36 -23.57 -1.39
CA GLU A 475 1.77 -24.85 -0.99
C GLU A 475 0.45 -25.13 -1.71
N ASP A 476 0.24 -26.39 -2.13
CA ASP A 476 -1.03 -26.88 -2.66
C ASP A 476 -2.02 -27.17 -1.52
N ILE A 477 -3.08 -26.37 -1.42
CA ILE A 477 -4.09 -26.49 -0.35
C ILE A 477 -5.28 -27.40 -0.71
N THR A 478 -5.26 -28.06 -1.86
CA THR A 478 -6.41 -28.86 -2.34
C THR A 478 -6.57 -30.18 -1.59
N GLY A 479 -5.49 -30.69 -0.97
CA GLY A 479 -5.39 -32.01 -0.35
C GLY A 479 -5.41 -33.19 -1.33
N ALA A 480 -5.99 -33.03 -2.52
CA ALA A 480 -6.07 -34.05 -3.57
C ALA A 480 -5.05 -33.87 -4.71
N GLY A 481 -4.40 -32.71 -4.77
CA GLY A 481 -3.51 -32.31 -5.86
C GLY A 481 -4.23 -31.48 -6.91
N ILE A 482 -3.60 -30.39 -7.37
CA ILE A 482 -4.10 -29.54 -8.48
C ILE A 482 -4.36 -30.37 -9.74
N ALA A 483 -3.49 -31.34 -10.09
CA ALA A 483 -3.69 -32.23 -11.23
C ALA A 483 -5.01 -33.03 -11.15
N THR A 484 -5.45 -33.40 -9.94
CA THR A 484 -6.73 -34.10 -9.73
C THR A 484 -7.92 -33.16 -9.94
N LEU A 485 -7.79 -31.88 -9.58
CA LEU A 485 -8.83 -30.88 -9.86
C LEU A 485 -8.89 -30.53 -11.35
N ALA A 486 -7.74 -30.54 -12.03
CA ALA A 486 -7.61 -30.25 -13.46
C ALA A 486 -8.24 -31.32 -14.36
N ASP A 487 -8.33 -32.56 -13.89
CA ASP A 487 -8.87 -33.71 -14.63
C ASP A 487 -10.41 -33.81 -14.47
N PRO A 488 -11.19 -33.49 -15.52
CA PRO A 488 -12.65 -33.52 -15.45
C PRO A 488 -13.23 -34.94 -15.24
N ALA A 489 -12.48 -36.02 -15.50
CA ALA A 489 -12.93 -37.38 -15.20
C ALA A 489 -12.87 -37.69 -13.69
N GLN A 490 -12.04 -36.96 -12.93
CA GLN A 490 -11.85 -37.16 -11.49
C GLN A 490 -12.68 -36.20 -10.65
N ARG A 491 -12.91 -34.97 -11.13
CA ARG A 491 -13.56 -33.90 -10.37
C ARG A 491 -14.58 -33.14 -11.21
N THR A 492 -15.77 -32.96 -10.66
CA THR A 492 -16.81 -32.10 -11.25
C THR A 492 -16.63 -30.65 -10.80
N ALA A 493 -17.24 -29.72 -11.51
CA ALA A 493 -17.22 -28.30 -11.17
C ALA A 493 -17.70 -28.02 -9.74
N ASP A 494 -18.76 -28.67 -9.30
CA ASP A 494 -19.35 -28.47 -7.96
C ASP A 494 -18.50 -29.04 -6.81
N GLN A 495 -17.49 -29.84 -7.12
CA GLN A 495 -16.49 -30.29 -6.15
C GLN A 495 -15.34 -29.30 -5.97
N ARG A 496 -15.34 -28.17 -6.70
CA ARG A 496 -14.36 -27.09 -6.60
C ARG A 496 -14.96 -25.91 -5.83
N SER A 497 -14.32 -25.49 -4.74
CA SER A 497 -14.78 -24.37 -3.91
C SER A 497 -14.34 -22.98 -4.39
N ARG A 498 -13.43 -22.88 -5.35
CA ARG A 498 -12.99 -21.63 -6.00
C ARG A 498 -13.44 -21.67 -7.46
N ARG A 499 -14.38 -20.81 -7.84
CA ARG A 499 -15.08 -20.89 -9.12
C ARG A 499 -14.93 -19.63 -9.98
N PHE A 500 -14.72 -18.48 -9.36
CA PHE A 500 -14.51 -17.22 -10.08
C PHE A 500 -13.45 -16.36 -9.41
N LEU A 501 -12.82 -15.49 -10.19
CA LEU A 501 -12.07 -14.35 -9.69
C LEU A 501 -12.91 -13.10 -9.92
N ARG A 502 -13.05 -12.26 -8.89
CA ARG A 502 -13.59 -10.91 -8.97
C ARG A 502 -12.47 -9.90 -8.83
N VAL A 503 -12.47 -8.89 -9.70
CA VAL A 503 -11.62 -7.71 -9.58
C VAL A 503 -12.46 -6.56 -9.04
N VAL A 504 -11.97 -5.95 -7.96
CA VAL A 504 -12.57 -4.75 -7.35
C VAL A 504 -11.62 -3.57 -7.49
N ARG A 505 -12.16 -2.36 -7.50
CA ARG A 505 -11.40 -1.11 -7.49
C ARG A 505 -11.79 -0.27 -6.28
N LEU A 506 -10.82 0.43 -5.69
CA LEU A 506 -11.10 1.52 -4.76
C LEU A 506 -11.51 2.78 -5.52
N VAL A 507 -12.57 3.43 -5.08
CA VAL A 507 -12.95 4.77 -5.53
C VAL A 507 -12.06 5.79 -4.80
N PRO A 508 -11.18 6.51 -5.53
CA PRO A 508 -10.32 7.53 -4.92
C PRO A 508 -11.17 8.59 -4.24
N GLN A 509 -10.85 8.94 -2.99
CA GLN A 509 -11.62 9.90 -2.22
C GLN A 509 -11.17 11.33 -2.56
N PRO A 510 -12.11 12.25 -2.81
CA PRO A 510 -11.80 13.66 -2.99
C PRO A 510 -11.46 14.33 -1.66
N ASP A 511 -10.79 15.49 -1.72
CA ASP A 511 -10.71 16.43 -0.60
C ASP A 511 -12.13 16.86 -0.16
N ARG A 512 -12.27 17.21 1.11
CA ARG A 512 -13.46 17.81 1.72
C ARG A 512 -13.89 19.12 1.05
N ASP A 513 -13.00 19.85 0.41
CA ASP A 513 -13.37 21.07 -0.33
C ASP A 513 -13.96 20.78 -1.71
N VAL A 514 -13.66 19.61 -2.27
CA VAL A 514 -14.31 19.10 -3.48
C VAL A 514 -15.62 18.40 -3.14
N ARG A 515 -15.64 17.56 -2.10
CA ARG A 515 -16.84 16.84 -1.65
C ARG A 515 -16.76 16.40 -0.18
N ARG A 516 -17.69 16.88 0.65
CA ARG A 516 -17.86 16.42 2.04
C ARG A 516 -18.73 15.18 2.11
N VAL A 517 -18.10 14.01 2.18
CA VAL A 517 -18.79 12.72 2.30
C VAL A 517 -19.05 12.39 3.78
N PRO A 518 -20.31 12.19 4.19
CA PRO A 518 -20.64 11.78 5.55
C PRO A 518 -19.99 10.44 5.92
N GLY A 519 -19.61 10.28 7.19
CA GLY A 519 -19.17 8.99 7.72
C GLY A 519 -20.23 7.89 7.57
N THR A 520 -21.51 8.26 7.65
CA THR A 520 -22.66 7.36 7.44
C THR A 520 -22.72 6.80 6.02
N ALA A 521 -22.18 7.49 5.01
CA ALA A 521 -22.18 7.01 3.62
C ALA A 521 -21.36 5.73 3.41
N PHE A 522 -20.29 5.53 4.18
CA PHE A 522 -19.41 4.35 4.08
C PHE A 522 -20.05 3.07 4.66
N GLY A 523 -21.15 3.19 5.41
CA GLY A 523 -21.92 2.06 5.92
C GLY A 523 -21.21 1.25 7.01
N ALA A 524 -21.58 -0.03 7.12
CA ALA A 524 -21.26 -0.87 8.28
C ALA A 524 -19.78 -1.20 8.45
N ALA A 525 -19.04 -1.33 7.35
CA ALA A 525 -17.62 -1.62 7.39
C ALA A 525 -16.74 -0.36 7.48
N GLY A 526 -17.37 0.82 7.47
CA GLY A 526 -16.76 2.12 7.76
C GLY A 526 -15.77 2.62 6.71
N ARG A 527 -15.25 3.83 6.95
CA ARG A 527 -14.35 4.54 6.02
C ARG A 527 -13.06 3.79 5.70
N PHE A 528 -12.56 2.98 6.63
CA PHE A 528 -11.31 2.21 6.48
C PHE A 528 -11.32 1.27 5.27
N ILE A 529 -12.50 0.82 4.84
CA ILE A 529 -12.63 -0.09 3.70
C ILE A 529 -12.70 0.65 2.37
N GLY A 530 -13.09 1.93 2.43
CA GLY A 530 -13.30 2.88 1.34
C GLY A 530 -14.36 2.44 0.34
N MET A 531 -14.88 3.36 -0.47
CA MET A 531 -15.89 3.04 -1.50
C MET A 531 -15.32 2.15 -2.59
N ARG A 532 -16.08 1.12 -3.01
CA ARG A 532 -15.60 0.07 -3.92
C ARG A 532 -16.55 -0.17 -5.08
N GLU A 533 -15.94 -0.50 -6.21
CA GLU A 533 -16.63 -0.87 -7.44
C GLU A 533 -16.16 -2.25 -7.91
N ILE A 534 -17.05 -2.97 -8.58
CA ILE A 534 -16.72 -4.26 -9.18
C ILE A 534 -16.38 -4.05 -10.65
N VAL A 535 -15.16 -4.39 -11.04
CA VAL A 535 -14.68 -4.28 -12.42
C VAL A 535 -15.23 -5.42 -13.29
N GLY A 536 -15.31 -6.61 -12.71
CA GLY A 536 -15.88 -7.79 -13.36
C GLY A 536 -15.33 -9.10 -12.81
N TYR A 537 -15.68 -10.16 -13.53
CA TYR A 537 -15.48 -11.55 -13.17
C TYR A 537 -14.88 -12.33 -14.33
N VAL A 538 -14.07 -13.34 -14.01
CA VAL A 538 -13.75 -14.44 -14.91
C VAL A 538 -13.86 -15.79 -14.18
N PRO A 539 -14.17 -16.89 -14.88
CA PRO A 539 -14.11 -18.23 -14.30
C PRO A 539 -12.69 -18.57 -13.84
N VAL A 540 -12.61 -19.34 -12.75
CA VAL A 540 -11.39 -20.04 -12.35
C VAL A 540 -11.36 -21.39 -13.05
N GLU A 541 -10.29 -21.66 -13.79
CA GLU A 541 -10.16 -22.91 -14.54
C GLU A 541 -9.96 -24.12 -13.61
N PRO A 542 -10.14 -25.37 -14.09
CA PRO A 542 -10.07 -26.56 -13.24
C PRO A 542 -8.75 -26.72 -12.45
N ASP A 543 -7.61 -26.34 -13.03
CA ASP A 543 -6.30 -26.30 -12.34
C ASP A 543 -6.12 -25.09 -11.38
N GLY A 544 -7.15 -24.26 -11.25
CA GLY A 544 -7.15 -23.03 -10.45
C GLY A 544 -6.52 -21.83 -11.14
N SER A 545 -6.05 -21.96 -12.38
CA SER A 545 -5.45 -20.84 -13.10
C SER A 545 -6.50 -19.79 -13.49
N VAL A 546 -6.05 -18.54 -13.58
CA VAL A 546 -6.87 -17.40 -13.99
C VAL A 546 -6.07 -16.50 -14.92
N ARG A 547 -6.71 -16.03 -15.99
CA ARG A 547 -6.16 -14.99 -16.85
C ARG A 547 -7.28 -14.00 -17.20
N MET A 548 -7.09 -12.73 -16.86
CA MET A 548 -8.13 -11.71 -16.97
C MET A 548 -7.54 -10.40 -17.48
N THR A 549 -8.14 -9.82 -18.52
CA THR A 549 -7.86 -8.43 -18.88
C THR A 549 -8.48 -7.49 -17.86
N VAL A 550 -7.76 -6.47 -17.44
CA VAL A 550 -8.23 -5.47 -16.48
C VAL A 550 -7.91 -4.06 -16.97
N PRO A 551 -8.71 -3.05 -16.58
CA PRO A 551 -8.36 -1.65 -16.85
C PRO A 551 -7.02 -1.28 -16.20
N ALA A 552 -6.16 -0.61 -16.96
CA ALA A 552 -4.86 -0.17 -16.49
C ALA A 552 -4.94 1.14 -15.68
N ASP A 553 -3.83 1.48 -15.01
CA ASP A 553 -3.62 2.78 -14.36
C ASP A 553 -4.59 3.07 -13.19
N MET A 554 -4.91 2.06 -12.39
CA MET A 554 -5.78 2.20 -11.22
C MET A 554 -5.47 1.16 -10.13
N PRO A 555 -5.84 1.42 -8.87
CA PRO A 555 -5.70 0.47 -7.77
C PRO A 555 -6.73 -0.67 -7.89
N LEU A 556 -6.24 -1.90 -8.04
CA LEU A 556 -7.04 -3.12 -8.20
C LEU A 556 -6.85 -4.08 -7.02
N GLY A 557 -7.96 -4.66 -6.56
CA GLY A 557 -8.01 -5.72 -5.57
C GLY A 557 -8.58 -7.01 -6.17
N LEU A 558 -8.12 -8.15 -5.64
CA LEU A 558 -8.51 -9.49 -6.10
C LEU A 558 -9.29 -10.26 -5.04
N GLU A 559 -10.34 -10.93 -5.48
CA GLU A 559 -11.22 -11.73 -4.62
C GLU A 559 -11.56 -13.06 -5.30
N VAL A 560 -11.20 -14.16 -4.67
CA VAL A 560 -11.55 -15.50 -5.18
C VAL A 560 -12.91 -15.89 -4.60
N LEU A 561 -13.82 -16.35 -5.46
CA LEU A 561 -15.21 -16.56 -5.12
C LEU A 561 -15.61 -18.03 -5.21
N ASP A 562 -16.59 -18.41 -4.40
CA ASP A 562 -17.29 -19.67 -4.55
C ASP A 562 -18.23 -19.65 -5.76
N ARG A 563 -18.99 -20.74 -5.95
CA ARG A 563 -19.96 -20.82 -7.05
C ARG A 563 -20.95 -19.65 -6.98
N ASN A 564 -21.40 -19.28 -5.77
CA ASN A 564 -22.44 -18.30 -5.37
C ASN A 564 -21.98 -16.83 -5.41
N GLY A 565 -20.78 -16.57 -5.94
CA GLY A 565 -20.23 -15.22 -6.00
C GLY A 565 -19.82 -14.65 -4.64
N ARG A 566 -19.82 -15.48 -3.60
CA ARG A 566 -19.40 -15.09 -2.26
C ARG A 566 -17.90 -15.26 -2.17
N ARG A 567 -17.23 -14.25 -1.65
CA ARG A 567 -15.79 -14.32 -1.44
C ARG A 567 -15.47 -15.44 -0.47
N ASN A 568 -14.49 -16.24 -0.85
CA ASN A 568 -13.86 -17.20 0.05
C ASN A 568 -13.05 -16.45 1.14
N ASN A 569 -12.17 -17.15 1.84
CA ASN A 569 -11.37 -16.53 2.89
C ASN A 569 -10.20 -15.70 2.30
N TRP A 570 -10.09 -14.47 2.82
CA TRP A 570 -9.03 -13.47 2.63
C TRP A 570 -9.03 -12.70 1.29
N PRO A 571 -9.55 -11.46 1.24
CA PRO A 571 -9.31 -10.60 0.08
C PRO A 571 -7.82 -10.26 -0.04
N HIS A 572 -7.35 -9.99 -1.26
CA HIS A 572 -6.07 -9.33 -1.45
C HIS A 572 -6.07 -7.99 -0.69
N ARG A 573 -5.04 -7.76 0.12
CA ARG A 573 -5.02 -6.65 1.10
C ARG A 573 -4.20 -5.44 0.65
N ASN A 574 -3.51 -5.54 -0.48
CA ASN A 574 -2.70 -4.47 -1.06
C ASN A 574 -3.34 -4.04 -2.39
N TRP A 575 -2.96 -2.88 -2.91
CA TRP A 575 -3.38 -2.46 -4.24
C TRP A 575 -2.40 -2.93 -5.30
N LEU A 576 -2.91 -3.74 -6.23
CA LEU A 576 -2.21 -4.04 -7.47
C LEU A 576 -2.44 -2.90 -8.47
N GLN A 577 -1.51 -2.77 -9.40
CA GLN A 577 -1.69 -1.97 -10.59
C GLN A 577 -1.18 -2.76 -11.79
N VAL A 578 -1.72 -2.45 -12.97
CA VAL A 578 -1.12 -2.83 -14.25
C VAL A 578 -1.07 -1.61 -15.15
N ARG A 579 -0.04 -1.53 -15.99
CA ARG A 579 0.10 -0.53 -17.04
C ARG A 579 -0.56 -1.02 -18.34
N PRO A 580 -0.92 -0.11 -19.27
CA PRO A 580 -1.48 -0.51 -20.55
C PRO A 580 -0.53 -1.45 -21.31
N GLY A 581 -1.03 -2.60 -21.74
CA GLY A 581 -0.25 -3.63 -22.45
C GLY A 581 0.58 -4.56 -21.56
N GLU A 582 0.59 -4.36 -20.25
CA GLU A 582 1.33 -5.20 -19.29
C GLU A 582 0.61 -6.52 -19.02
N THR A 583 1.38 -7.60 -18.85
CA THR A 583 0.91 -8.81 -18.14
C THR A 583 1.62 -8.91 -16.78
N LEU A 584 0.84 -8.83 -15.70
CA LEU A 584 1.30 -9.07 -14.33
C LEU A 584 1.02 -10.51 -13.92
N SER A 585 2.06 -11.26 -13.58
CA SER A 585 1.97 -12.69 -13.28
C SER A 585 2.20 -13.01 -11.81
N CYS A 586 1.39 -13.93 -11.27
CA CYS A 586 1.47 -14.45 -9.91
C CYS A 586 1.54 -15.98 -9.92
N ASN A 587 2.39 -16.59 -9.08
CA ASN A 587 2.39 -18.05 -8.91
C ASN A 587 1.10 -18.54 -8.24
N GLY A 588 0.68 -17.86 -7.17
CA GLY A 588 -0.55 -18.21 -6.46
C GLY A 588 -1.07 -17.07 -5.61
N CYS A 589 -1.95 -17.40 -4.68
CA CYS A 589 -2.45 -16.48 -3.68
C CYS A 589 -1.61 -16.54 -2.40
N HIS A 590 -1.93 -15.68 -1.45
CA HIS A 590 -1.26 -15.61 -0.15
C HIS A 590 -2.27 -15.40 0.96
N VAL A 591 -1.83 -15.69 2.18
CA VAL A 591 -2.62 -15.42 3.38
C VAL A 591 -1.83 -14.53 4.32
N ALA A 592 -2.54 -13.64 5.01
CA ALA A 592 -1.92 -12.76 5.99
C ALA A 592 -1.39 -13.57 7.19
N ASN A 593 -0.43 -12.99 7.91
CA ASN A 593 0.07 -13.49 9.20
C ASN A 593 0.74 -14.87 9.15
N THR A 594 1.27 -15.28 7.99
CA THR A 594 2.17 -16.45 7.90
C THR A 594 3.57 -16.15 8.43
N GLY A 595 3.91 -14.87 8.62
CA GLY A 595 5.27 -14.40 8.87
C GLY A 595 6.16 -14.43 7.62
N MET A 596 5.58 -14.75 6.45
CA MET A 596 6.30 -14.81 5.18
C MET A 596 5.66 -13.88 4.15
N SER A 597 6.52 -13.25 3.37
CA SER A 597 6.19 -12.40 2.24
C SER A 597 6.30 -13.16 0.92
N HIS A 598 5.41 -12.83 0.00
CA HIS A 598 5.06 -13.63 -1.18
C HIS A 598 4.92 -12.77 -2.44
N GLY A 599 5.17 -11.46 -2.34
CA GLY A 599 5.02 -10.49 -3.43
C GLY A 599 6.12 -10.56 -4.49
N ARG A 600 6.87 -11.66 -4.58
CA ARG A 600 7.94 -11.88 -5.58
C ARG A 600 7.88 -13.31 -6.11
N ALA A 601 8.11 -13.47 -7.41
CA ALA A 601 8.17 -14.79 -8.05
C ALA A 601 9.28 -15.68 -7.46
N GLU A 602 10.37 -15.08 -6.94
CA GLU A 602 11.48 -15.81 -6.33
C GLU A 602 11.23 -16.17 -4.85
N ALA A 603 10.09 -15.73 -4.27
CA ALA A 603 9.73 -16.02 -2.89
C ALA A 603 9.35 -17.49 -2.68
N PHE A 604 8.70 -18.10 -3.67
CA PHE A 604 8.26 -19.50 -3.66
C PHE A 604 8.26 -20.06 -5.09
N SER A 605 8.71 -21.30 -5.26
CA SER A 605 8.47 -22.02 -6.51
C SER A 605 6.99 -22.31 -6.66
N SER A 606 6.45 -22.17 -7.89
CA SER A 606 5.07 -22.57 -8.13
C SER A 606 4.92 -24.07 -7.91
N VAL A 607 3.83 -24.48 -7.28
CA VAL A 607 3.48 -25.91 -7.11
C VAL A 607 2.79 -26.47 -8.34
N TRP A 608 2.37 -25.60 -9.27
CA TRP A 608 1.74 -25.97 -10.52
C TRP A 608 2.57 -25.52 -11.72
N GLU A 609 3.28 -26.46 -12.31
CA GLU A 609 4.12 -26.25 -13.49
C GLU A 609 3.30 -26.12 -14.79
N GLY A 610 1.99 -26.40 -14.77
CA GLY A 610 1.13 -26.36 -15.95
C GLY A 610 1.26 -27.63 -16.80
N ALA A 611 1.00 -27.51 -18.10
CA ALA A 611 0.98 -28.63 -19.02
C ALA A 611 2.36 -29.31 -19.13
N PRO A 612 2.43 -30.66 -19.01
CA PRO A 612 3.70 -31.38 -18.97
C PRO A 612 4.34 -31.61 -20.35
N GLU A 613 3.61 -31.40 -21.45
CA GLU A 613 4.09 -31.62 -22.82
C GLU A 613 3.36 -30.70 -23.81
N THR A 614 4.05 -30.30 -24.88
CA THR A 614 3.46 -29.51 -25.98
C THR A 614 2.69 -30.41 -26.95
N GLY A 615 1.50 -29.97 -27.37
CA GLY A 615 0.72 -30.60 -28.42
C GLY A 615 -0.24 -31.69 -27.94
N LEU A 616 -0.35 -31.89 -26.62
CA LEU A 616 -1.34 -32.76 -25.99
C LEU A 616 -2.36 -31.91 -25.20
N PRO A 617 -3.62 -32.35 -25.09
CA PRO A 617 -4.56 -31.76 -24.14
C PRO A 617 -4.19 -32.12 -22.70
N PHE A 618 -4.79 -31.41 -21.74
CA PHE A 618 -4.76 -31.84 -20.35
C PHE A 618 -5.45 -33.22 -20.21
N PRO A 619 -5.11 -34.01 -19.18
CA PRO A 619 -5.69 -35.34 -18.99
C PRO A 619 -7.23 -35.31 -19.03
N ASN A 620 -7.80 -36.14 -19.90
CA ASN A 620 -9.25 -36.33 -20.09
C ASN A 620 -10.06 -35.08 -20.49
N THR A 621 -9.42 -33.99 -20.89
CA THR A 621 -10.12 -32.82 -21.44
C THR A 621 -10.39 -32.96 -22.95
N ASP A 622 -11.18 -32.04 -23.51
CA ASP A 622 -11.44 -31.93 -24.95
C ASP A 622 -10.14 -32.07 -25.77
N PRO A 623 -10.06 -33.05 -26.70
CA PRO A 623 -8.89 -33.26 -27.56
C PRO A 623 -8.49 -32.06 -28.43
N ALA A 624 -9.39 -31.10 -28.68
CA ALA A 624 -9.09 -29.87 -29.40
C ALA A 624 -8.25 -28.87 -28.58
N MET A 625 -8.24 -29.00 -27.25
CA MET A 625 -7.57 -28.09 -26.32
C MET A 625 -6.09 -28.45 -26.13
N THR A 626 -5.28 -28.38 -27.19
CA THR A 626 -3.85 -28.73 -27.11
C THR A 626 -3.00 -27.64 -26.45
N ALA A 627 -2.27 -28.00 -25.40
CA ALA A 627 -1.43 -27.10 -24.60
C ALA A 627 0.00 -26.95 -25.14
N ILE A 628 0.68 -25.90 -24.71
CA ILE A 628 2.14 -25.73 -24.80
C ILE A 628 2.75 -26.13 -23.45
N TYR A 629 3.93 -26.77 -23.45
CA TYR A 629 4.65 -27.07 -22.21
C TYR A 629 4.73 -25.85 -21.28
N GLY A 630 4.34 -26.02 -20.02
CA GLY A 630 4.33 -24.98 -18.98
C GLY A 630 3.07 -24.10 -18.92
N GLU A 631 2.20 -24.21 -19.93
CA GLU A 631 0.96 -23.44 -20.05
C GLU A 631 -0.07 -23.90 -19.00
N THR A 632 -0.73 -22.97 -18.33
CA THR A 632 -1.88 -23.29 -17.46
C THR A 632 -3.17 -23.41 -18.26
N MET A 633 -4.23 -23.97 -17.67
CA MET A 633 -5.52 -24.11 -18.38
C MET A 633 -6.09 -22.74 -18.81
N ALA A 634 -5.91 -21.68 -18.00
CA ALA A 634 -6.35 -20.33 -18.33
C ALA A 634 -5.52 -19.69 -19.44
N GLN A 635 -4.21 -19.92 -19.45
CA GLN A 635 -3.34 -19.45 -20.55
C GLN A 635 -3.71 -20.15 -21.87
N LEU A 636 -3.92 -21.47 -21.84
CA LEU A 636 -4.39 -22.27 -22.98
C LEU A 636 -5.73 -21.75 -23.52
N ARG A 637 -6.73 -21.60 -22.65
CA ARG A 637 -8.06 -21.14 -23.04
C ARG A 637 -8.02 -19.72 -23.60
N SER A 638 -7.22 -18.84 -22.99
CA SER A 638 -7.04 -17.47 -23.48
C SER A 638 -6.41 -17.46 -24.86
N ARG A 639 -5.31 -18.20 -25.06
CA ARG A 639 -4.62 -18.32 -26.35
C ARG A 639 -5.56 -18.77 -27.46
N ILE A 640 -6.38 -19.80 -27.22
CA ILE A 640 -7.34 -20.31 -28.21
C ILE A 640 -8.45 -19.28 -28.47
N SER A 641 -9.07 -18.72 -27.42
CA SER A 641 -10.16 -17.75 -27.57
C SER A 641 -9.71 -16.46 -28.29
N CYS A 642 -8.45 -16.07 -28.12
CA CYS A 642 -7.88 -14.88 -28.75
C CYS A 642 -7.60 -15.03 -30.24
N GLU A 643 -7.75 -16.22 -30.82
CA GLU A 643 -7.79 -16.38 -32.28
C GLU A 643 -9.05 -15.74 -32.88
N THR A 644 -10.09 -15.51 -32.06
CA THR A 644 -11.35 -14.87 -32.47
C THR A 644 -11.61 -13.55 -31.75
N ASP A 645 -11.84 -13.57 -30.45
CA ASP A 645 -12.41 -12.46 -29.69
C ASP A 645 -11.88 -12.31 -28.27
N CYS A 646 -10.98 -13.20 -27.83
CA CYS A 646 -10.44 -13.22 -26.47
C CYS A 646 -11.50 -13.36 -25.38
N ALA A 647 -12.66 -13.95 -25.68
CA ALA A 647 -13.78 -14.03 -24.72
C ALA A 647 -13.40 -14.73 -23.40
N ALA A 648 -12.43 -15.66 -23.39
CA ALA A 648 -12.06 -16.38 -22.18
C ALA A 648 -11.33 -15.54 -21.13
N GLN A 649 -10.60 -14.49 -21.54
CA GLN A 649 -9.93 -13.57 -20.62
C GLN A 649 -10.65 -12.22 -20.47
N THR A 650 -11.73 -12.00 -21.24
CA THR A 650 -12.52 -10.77 -21.16
C THR A 650 -13.48 -10.86 -19.96
N PRO A 651 -13.49 -9.86 -19.06
CA PRO A 651 -14.38 -9.85 -17.91
C PRO A 651 -15.86 -9.86 -18.29
N SER A 652 -16.67 -10.37 -17.37
CA SER A 652 -18.13 -10.22 -17.36
C SER A 652 -18.55 -9.49 -16.08
N LEU A 653 -19.70 -8.78 -16.09
CA LEU A 653 -20.34 -8.29 -14.85
C LEU A 653 -21.30 -9.32 -14.23
N ASP A 654 -21.60 -10.36 -14.99
CA ASP A 654 -22.39 -11.51 -14.58
C ASP A 654 -21.49 -12.69 -14.21
N LEU A 655 -21.97 -13.57 -13.34
CA LEU A 655 -21.32 -14.85 -13.10
C LEU A 655 -21.80 -15.84 -14.16
N VAL A 656 -20.91 -16.25 -15.06
CA VAL A 656 -21.22 -17.16 -16.18
C VAL A 656 -20.26 -18.33 -16.15
N TYR A 657 -20.82 -19.54 -16.05
CA TYR A 657 -20.05 -20.77 -16.09
C TYR A 657 -20.54 -21.67 -17.22
N ASP A 658 -19.59 -22.08 -18.06
CA ASP A 658 -19.76 -23.10 -19.09
C ASP A 658 -18.60 -24.11 -18.96
N ASP A 659 -18.91 -25.41 -18.94
CA ASP A 659 -17.90 -26.46 -18.95
C ASP A 659 -17.37 -26.67 -20.37
N VAL A 660 -16.22 -26.06 -20.64
CA VAL A 660 -15.51 -26.15 -21.93
C VAL A 660 -14.40 -27.21 -21.93
N TRP A 661 -14.22 -27.93 -20.82
CA TRP A 661 -13.09 -28.85 -20.65
C TRP A 661 -13.51 -30.30 -20.76
N THR A 662 -14.68 -30.66 -20.27
CA THR A 662 -15.15 -32.04 -20.27
C THR A 662 -15.61 -32.44 -21.68
N ASP A 663 -14.93 -33.40 -22.31
CA ASP A 663 -15.45 -34.13 -23.46
C ASP A 663 -15.97 -35.50 -23.01
N GLU A 664 -17.14 -35.90 -23.53
CA GLU A 664 -17.87 -37.06 -23.03
C GLU A 664 -17.14 -38.39 -23.31
N ASP A 665 -16.43 -38.46 -24.44
CA ASP A 665 -15.66 -39.64 -24.85
C ASP A 665 -14.35 -39.76 -24.05
N THR A 666 -13.63 -38.66 -23.84
CA THR A 666 -12.36 -38.69 -23.09
C THR A 666 -12.56 -38.76 -21.58
N ALA A 667 -13.52 -38.01 -21.03
CA ALA A 667 -13.76 -37.96 -19.59
C ALA A 667 -14.64 -39.12 -19.09
N GLY A 668 -15.37 -39.79 -19.99
CA GLY A 668 -16.31 -40.86 -19.63
C GLY A 668 -17.52 -40.36 -18.84
N ARG A 669 -17.84 -39.06 -18.93
CA ARG A 669 -18.99 -38.40 -18.31
C ARG A 669 -19.41 -37.18 -19.12
N ALA A 670 -20.67 -36.78 -18.99
CA ALA A 670 -21.17 -35.55 -19.61
C ALA A 670 -20.54 -34.29 -18.98
N PRO A 671 -20.44 -33.17 -19.74
CA PRO A 671 -20.07 -31.86 -19.21
C PRO A 671 -20.97 -31.42 -18.05
N ASP A 672 -20.43 -30.64 -17.12
CA ASP A 672 -21.20 -30.05 -16.03
C ASP A 672 -22.22 -29.02 -16.56
N ASP A 673 -23.39 -28.93 -15.91
CA ASP A 673 -24.47 -28.03 -16.34
C ASP A 673 -24.00 -26.56 -16.31
N PRO A 674 -24.27 -25.77 -17.38
CA PRO A 674 -23.94 -24.36 -17.40
C PRO A 674 -24.91 -23.57 -16.53
N PHE A 675 -24.45 -22.43 -16.01
CA PHE A 675 -25.31 -21.47 -15.33
C PHE A 675 -24.85 -20.03 -15.57
N ALA A 676 -25.79 -19.11 -15.39
CA ALA A 676 -25.49 -17.70 -15.39
C ALA A 676 -26.40 -16.94 -14.42
N TRP A 677 -25.82 -16.03 -13.64
CA TRP A 677 -26.56 -15.12 -12.78
C TRP A 677 -26.33 -13.70 -13.23
N ARG A 678 -27.35 -13.17 -13.90
CA ARG A 678 -27.21 -11.93 -14.64
C ARG A 678 -27.93 -10.80 -13.94
N TYR A 679 -27.32 -9.62 -13.96
CA TYR A 679 -28.04 -8.42 -13.54
C TYR A 679 -29.27 -8.14 -14.41
N ALA A 680 -29.28 -8.59 -15.66
CA ALA A 680 -30.44 -8.51 -16.54
C ALA A 680 -31.65 -9.34 -16.06
N ASP A 681 -31.43 -10.30 -15.15
CA ASP A 681 -32.49 -11.14 -14.57
C ASP A 681 -33.10 -10.52 -13.30
N LEU A 682 -32.58 -9.38 -12.82
CA LEU A 682 -33.14 -8.64 -11.69
C LEU A 682 -34.51 -8.03 -12.05
N GLN A 683 -35.43 -8.06 -11.09
CA GLN A 683 -36.71 -7.34 -11.18
C GLN A 683 -36.62 -5.93 -10.58
N THR A 684 -35.57 -5.64 -9.80
CA THR A 684 -35.20 -4.32 -9.32
C THR A 684 -34.12 -3.69 -10.22
N GLU A 685 -33.73 -2.46 -9.92
CA GLU A 685 -32.70 -1.75 -10.69
C GLU A 685 -31.34 -2.46 -10.61
N ALA A 686 -30.71 -2.66 -11.77
CA ALA A 686 -29.38 -3.25 -11.86
C ALA A 686 -28.29 -2.21 -11.52
N PRO A 687 -27.22 -2.58 -10.79
CA PRO A 687 -26.15 -1.66 -10.37
C PRO A 687 -25.14 -1.34 -11.48
N VAL A 688 -25.53 -1.48 -12.74
CA VAL A 688 -24.66 -1.39 -13.92
C VAL A 688 -25.39 -0.65 -15.04
N THR A 689 -24.63 0.04 -15.89
CA THR A 689 -25.23 0.70 -17.05
C THR A 689 -25.73 -0.31 -18.09
N ALA A 690 -26.77 0.06 -18.84
CA ALA A 690 -27.36 -0.82 -19.86
C ALA A 690 -26.36 -1.28 -20.95
N ALA A 691 -25.35 -0.46 -21.27
CA ALA A 691 -24.30 -0.85 -22.21
C ALA A 691 -23.47 -2.03 -21.67
N CYS A 692 -23.12 -1.96 -20.39
CA CYS A 692 -22.30 -2.95 -19.70
C CYS A 692 -23.03 -4.28 -19.43
N LEU A 693 -24.37 -4.32 -19.48
CA LEU A 693 -25.15 -5.56 -19.48
C LEU A 693 -24.98 -6.39 -20.76
N SER A 694 -24.53 -5.77 -21.86
CA SER A 694 -24.47 -6.41 -23.17
C SER A 694 -23.05 -6.76 -23.61
N THR A 695 -22.09 -5.86 -23.37
CA THR A 695 -20.70 -6.04 -23.75
C THR A 695 -19.84 -5.33 -22.73
N TRP A 696 -18.89 -6.05 -22.15
CA TRP A 696 -17.94 -5.46 -21.21
C TRP A 696 -16.98 -4.53 -21.95
N ALA A 697 -16.63 -3.43 -21.30
CA ALA A 697 -15.66 -2.46 -21.77
C ALA A 697 -14.82 -1.97 -20.57
N PRO A 698 -13.64 -1.34 -20.79
CA PRO A 698 -12.75 -0.95 -19.71
C PRO A 698 -13.37 0.00 -18.66
N GLN A 699 -14.42 0.74 -19.01
CA GLN A 699 -15.19 1.63 -18.13
C GLN A 699 -16.35 0.95 -17.39
N CYS A 700 -16.64 -0.33 -17.67
CA CYS A 700 -17.76 -1.03 -17.06
C CYS A 700 -17.49 -1.32 -15.58
N ARG A 701 -18.45 -0.94 -14.73
CA ARG A 701 -18.41 -1.13 -13.27
C ARG A 701 -19.79 -1.52 -12.76
N ALA A 702 -19.84 -2.36 -11.73
CA ALA A 702 -20.99 -2.45 -10.85
C ALA A 702 -20.79 -1.51 -9.65
N ILE A 703 -21.71 -0.57 -9.46
CA ILE A 703 -21.70 0.42 -8.38
C ILE A 703 -22.97 0.21 -7.55
N ILE A 704 -22.81 -0.32 -6.34
CA ILE A 704 -23.96 -0.75 -5.52
C ILE A 704 -24.22 0.25 -4.40
N HIS A 705 -25.28 1.04 -4.56
CA HIS A 705 -25.88 1.84 -3.47
C HIS A 705 -26.99 1.06 -2.76
N TYR A 706 -27.04 1.12 -1.42
CA TYR A 706 -28.05 0.38 -0.65
C TYR A 706 -29.48 0.80 -1.02
N GLU A 707 -29.75 2.10 -0.96
CA GLU A 707 -31.10 2.65 -1.21
C GLU A 707 -31.63 2.33 -2.61
N GLN A 708 -30.77 2.40 -3.63
CA GLN A 708 -31.18 2.21 -5.02
C GLN A 708 -31.29 0.74 -5.42
N HIS A 709 -30.38 -0.12 -4.96
CA HIS A 709 -30.25 -1.48 -5.49
C HIS A 709 -30.64 -2.58 -4.51
N ILE A 710 -30.48 -2.34 -3.20
CA ILE A 710 -30.69 -3.37 -2.17
C ILE A 710 -32.04 -3.20 -1.49
N HIS A 711 -32.36 -2.01 -0.99
CA HIS A 711 -33.60 -1.74 -0.27
C HIS A 711 -34.88 -2.12 -1.05
N PRO A 712 -34.98 -1.90 -2.38
CA PRO A 712 -36.18 -2.29 -3.13
C PRO A 712 -36.43 -3.81 -3.18
N LEU A 713 -35.43 -4.64 -2.89
CA LEU A 713 -35.59 -6.09 -2.85
C LEU A 713 -36.60 -6.51 -1.78
N TRP A 714 -36.69 -5.77 -0.67
CA TRP A 714 -37.49 -6.19 0.49
C TRP A 714 -39.00 -6.09 0.24
N SER A 715 -39.42 -5.11 -0.54
CA SER A 715 -40.84 -4.84 -0.86
C SER A 715 -41.28 -5.33 -2.24
N LEU A 716 -40.38 -5.94 -3.02
CA LEU A 716 -40.71 -6.52 -4.32
C LEU A 716 -41.80 -7.61 -4.17
N ASP A 717 -42.88 -7.47 -4.93
CA ASP A 717 -44.05 -8.36 -4.89
C ASP A 717 -43.68 -9.78 -5.33
N ARG A 718 -43.75 -10.72 -4.39
CA ARG A 718 -43.45 -12.14 -4.63
C ARG A 718 -44.65 -13.03 -4.32
N ARG A 719 -45.86 -12.52 -4.53
CA ARG A 719 -47.08 -13.31 -4.40
C ARG A 719 -47.15 -14.37 -5.49
N VAL A 720 -47.35 -15.61 -5.08
CA VAL A 720 -47.62 -16.75 -5.95
C VAL A 720 -49.13 -16.85 -6.10
N PHE A 721 -49.64 -16.78 -7.32
CA PHE A 721 -51.07 -16.88 -7.61
C PHE A 721 -51.46 -18.26 -8.13
N ASP A 722 -52.71 -18.67 -7.88
CA ASP A 722 -53.32 -19.84 -8.52
C ASP A 722 -53.52 -19.57 -10.03
N THR A 723 -53.90 -20.62 -10.75
CA THR A 723 -54.21 -20.61 -12.19
C THR A 723 -55.27 -19.58 -12.61
N ASP A 724 -56.04 -19.03 -11.67
CA ASP A 724 -57.01 -17.95 -11.91
C ASP A 724 -56.37 -16.55 -11.97
N GLY A 725 -55.09 -16.41 -11.58
CA GLY A 725 -54.36 -15.14 -11.54
C GLY A 725 -54.84 -14.16 -10.48
N ILE A 726 -55.68 -14.59 -9.53
CA ILE A 726 -56.31 -13.74 -8.50
C ILE A 726 -56.09 -14.31 -7.10
N THR A 727 -56.20 -15.62 -6.93
CA THR A 727 -56.07 -16.28 -5.63
C THR A 727 -54.60 -16.39 -5.24
N VAL A 728 -54.18 -15.70 -4.17
CA VAL A 728 -52.81 -15.80 -3.64
C VAL A 728 -52.65 -17.13 -2.91
N LEU A 729 -51.72 -17.96 -3.39
CA LEU A 729 -51.32 -19.24 -2.80
C LEU A 729 -50.24 -19.08 -1.73
N ALA A 730 -49.33 -18.12 -1.92
CA ALA A 730 -48.28 -17.76 -0.97
C ALA A 730 -47.85 -16.31 -1.19
N ASP A 731 -47.42 -15.62 -0.14
CA ASP A 731 -46.83 -14.27 -0.22
C ASP A 731 -45.40 -14.30 0.31
N ASN A 732 -44.45 -14.46 -0.60
CA ASN A 732 -43.02 -14.56 -0.28
C ASN A 732 -42.34 -13.19 -0.25
N THR A 733 -43.10 -12.09 -0.24
CA THR A 733 -42.56 -10.73 -0.13
C THR A 733 -41.91 -10.59 1.25
N CYS A 734 -40.66 -10.12 1.35
CA CYS A 734 -39.94 -10.12 2.63
C CYS A 734 -40.68 -9.32 3.71
N THR A 735 -41.23 -8.15 3.35
CA THR A 735 -42.02 -7.30 4.26
C THR A 735 -43.40 -7.86 4.60
N SER A 736 -43.83 -9.01 4.06
CA SER A 736 -45.06 -9.68 4.52
C SER A 736 -44.91 -10.29 5.91
N CYS A 737 -43.68 -10.63 6.30
CA CYS A 737 -43.32 -11.25 7.57
C CYS A 737 -42.35 -10.40 8.41
N HIS A 738 -41.44 -9.68 7.76
CA HIS A 738 -40.43 -8.81 8.38
C HIS A 738 -40.94 -7.38 8.52
N THR A 739 -42.01 -7.20 9.30
CA THR A 739 -42.70 -5.92 9.50
C THR A 739 -43.19 -5.77 10.96
N PRO A 740 -43.16 -4.56 11.55
CA PRO A 740 -43.63 -4.32 12.91
C PRO A 740 -45.16 -4.14 13.00
N ARG A 741 -45.87 -4.27 11.87
CA ARG A 741 -47.33 -4.11 11.76
C ARG A 741 -47.94 -5.33 11.10
N ASP A 742 -49.04 -5.83 11.65
CA ASP A 742 -49.79 -6.93 11.07
C ASP A 742 -50.78 -6.45 9.98
N ALA A 743 -51.60 -7.38 9.47
CA ALA A 743 -52.57 -7.08 8.42
C ALA A 743 -53.69 -6.12 8.85
N ASP A 744 -53.91 -5.98 10.17
CA ASP A 744 -54.90 -5.08 10.77
C ASP A 744 -54.26 -3.73 11.22
N ASP A 745 -52.98 -3.49 10.88
CA ASP A 745 -52.15 -2.34 11.29
C ASP A 745 -51.84 -2.28 12.81
N GLU A 746 -52.00 -3.41 13.50
CA GLU A 746 -51.65 -3.53 14.91
C GLU A 746 -50.16 -3.86 15.08
N PRO A 747 -49.50 -3.37 16.16
CA PRO A 747 -48.09 -3.68 16.42
C PRO A 747 -47.85 -5.17 16.61
N GLN A 748 -46.84 -5.70 15.92
CA GLN A 748 -46.34 -7.05 16.08
C GLN A 748 -44.81 -7.04 16.15
N VAL A 749 -44.23 -8.11 16.70
CA VAL A 749 -42.79 -8.34 16.62
C VAL A 749 -42.46 -8.81 15.20
N PRO A 750 -41.59 -8.12 14.44
CA PRO A 750 -41.15 -8.60 13.14
C PRO A 750 -40.57 -10.02 13.24
N ALA A 751 -40.85 -10.87 12.26
CA ALA A 751 -40.31 -12.24 12.27
C ALA A 751 -38.78 -12.22 12.42
N ALA A 752 -38.28 -13.06 13.35
CA ALA A 752 -36.86 -13.14 13.71
C ALA A 752 -36.23 -11.83 14.24
N GLN A 753 -37.03 -10.89 14.76
CA GLN A 753 -36.55 -9.57 15.24
C GLN A 753 -35.85 -8.78 14.12
N LEU A 754 -36.40 -8.85 12.89
CA LEU A 754 -35.83 -8.18 11.73
C LEU A 754 -36.89 -7.33 11.03
N ASP A 755 -36.77 -6.02 11.10
CA ASP A 755 -37.64 -5.06 10.39
C ASP A 755 -37.04 -4.68 9.02
N LEU A 756 -37.61 -5.21 7.94
CA LEU A 756 -37.18 -4.89 6.56
C LEU A 756 -38.05 -3.82 5.90
N THR A 757 -38.92 -3.14 6.66
CA THR A 757 -39.81 -2.12 6.12
C THR A 757 -39.08 -0.83 5.78
N ASP A 758 -39.77 0.02 5.02
CA ASP A 758 -39.27 1.32 4.63
C ASP A 758 -39.22 2.32 5.80
N GLY A 759 -38.47 3.41 5.62
CA GLY A 759 -38.34 4.51 6.56
C GLY A 759 -36.99 4.59 7.27
N GLN A 760 -36.66 5.81 7.71
CA GLN A 760 -35.39 6.11 8.40
C GLN A 760 -35.27 5.35 9.71
N SER A 761 -34.05 4.95 10.04
CA SER A 761 -33.73 4.30 11.31
C SER A 761 -33.77 5.33 12.45
N PRO A 762 -34.35 4.98 13.62
CA PRO A 762 -34.24 5.81 14.81
C PRO A 762 -32.81 5.88 15.37
N ASP A 763 -31.95 4.91 15.07
CA ASP A 763 -30.54 4.90 15.50
C ASP A 763 -29.68 5.86 14.68
N GLN A 764 -29.97 5.93 13.39
CA GLN A 764 -29.22 6.70 12.42
C GLN A 764 -30.13 7.17 11.29
N ALA A 765 -30.55 8.44 11.35
CA ALA A 765 -31.53 9.01 10.43
C ALA A 765 -31.06 9.03 8.96
N ASP A 766 -29.75 8.99 8.71
CA ASP A 766 -29.18 8.90 7.35
C ASP A 766 -29.37 7.53 6.70
N HIS A 767 -29.77 6.50 7.47
CA HIS A 767 -29.94 5.14 7.00
C HIS A 767 -31.41 4.72 7.06
N PHE A 768 -31.84 3.89 6.10
CA PHE A 768 -33.05 3.10 6.31
C PHE A 768 -32.89 2.14 7.49
N LYS A 769 -33.98 1.88 8.21
CA LYS A 769 -34.00 0.88 9.29
C LYS A 769 -33.51 -0.49 8.82
N ALA A 770 -33.94 -0.95 7.65
CA ALA A 770 -33.59 -2.26 7.13
C ALA A 770 -32.07 -2.42 6.93
N PHE A 771 -31.35 -1.35 6.58
CA PHE A 771 -29.90 -1.36 6.50
C PHE A 771 -29.25 -1.63 7.87
N ARG A 772 -29.78 -0.98 8.91
CA ARG A 772 -29.31 -1.07 10.29
C ARG A 772 -29.56 -2.46 10.86
N GLU A 773 -30.78 -2.95 10.68
CA GLU A 773 -31.27 -4.27 11.10
C GLU A 773 -30.45 -5.43 10.49
N LEU A 774 -30.02 -5.28 9.23
CA LEU A 774 -29.23 -6.31 8.55
C LEU A 774 -27.77 -6.36 9.03
N LEU A 775 -27.14 -5.20 9.24
CA LEU A 775 -25.67 -5.10 9.37
C LEU A 775 -25.15 -4.78 10.76
N PHE A 776 -26.02 -4.51 11.72
CA PHE A 776 -25.65 -4.11 13.08
C PHE A 776 -26.46 -4.87 14.11
N ASP A 777 -25.87 -5.06 15.29
CA ASP A 777 -26.55 -5.73 16.38
C ASP A 777 -27.71 -4.84 16.87
N ASP A 778 -28.79 -5.48 17.29
CA ASP A 778 -30.03 -4.85 17.70
C ASP A 778 -30.51 -5.42 19.05
N LEU A 779 -31.68 -5.00 19.51
CA LEU A 779 -32.32 -5.45 20.74
C LEU A 779 -33.58 -6.24 20.44
N GLU A 780 -33.80 -7.31 21.18
CA GLU A 780 -35.01 -8.12 21.06
C GLU A 780 -36.23 -7.27 21.45
N GLN A 781 -37.28 -7.28 20.64
CA GLN A 781 -38.51 -6.54 20.87
C GLN A 781 -39.66 -7.46 21.31
N GLU A 782 -40.59 -6.90 22.08
CA GLU A 782 -41.86 -7.51 22.45
C GLU A 782 -43.02 -6.51 22.41
N VAL A 783 -44.25 -7.00 22.31
CA VAL A 783 -45.46 -6.15 22.34
C VAL A 783 -45.96 -6.05 23.78
N VAL A 784 -45.89 -4.85 24.37
CA VAL A 784 -46.39 -4.53 25.70
C VAL A 784 -47.42 -3.42 25.60
N ASP A 785 -48.62 -3.66 26.13
CA ASP A 785 -49.74 -2.70 26.12
C ASP A 785 -50.06 -2.12 24.73
N GLY A 786 -49.88 -2.92 23.67
CA GLY A 786 -50.13 -2.50 22.29
C GLY A 786 -49.05 -1.56 21.71
N ALA A 787 -47.85 -1.56 22.29
CA ALA A 787 -46.67 -0.90 21.73
C ALA A 787 -45.53 -1.91 21.59
N LEU A 788 -44.76 -1.77 20.51
CA LEU A 788 -43.52 -2.52 20.32
C LEU A 788 -42.42 -1.83 21.12
N VAL A 789 -41.79 -2.57 22.04
CA VAL A 789 -40.76 -2.05 22.96
C VAL A 789 -39.61 -3.04 23.09
N ASP A 790 -38.43 -2.56 23.46
CA ASP A 790 -37.29 -3.43 23.76
C ASP A 790 -37.60 -4.33 24.96
N ARG A 791 -37.34 -5.61 24.79
CA ARG A 791 -37.54 -6.64 25.81
C ARG A 791 -36.52 -6.46 26.92
N LEU A 792 -37.04 -6.37 28.14
CA LEU A 792 -36.25 -6.25 29.35
C LEU A 792 -36.30 -7.54 30.16
N VAL A 793 -35.14 -8.05 30.57
CA VAL A 793 -35.03 -9.23 31.45
C VAL A 793 -34.39 -8.85 32.78
N GLU A 794 -34.94 -9.39 33.87
CA GLU A 794 -34.38 -9.21 35.22
C GLU A 794 -33.13 -10.07 35.39
N VAL A 795 -32.00 -9.42 35.69
CA VAL A 795 -30.71 -10.10 35.94
C VAL A 795 -30.27 -10.07 37.40
N GLY A 796 -31.05 -9.41 38.26
CA GLY A 796 -30.79 -9.33 39.69
C GLY A 796 -31.68 -8.29 40.37
N ILE A 797 -31.42 -8.06 41.65
CA ILE A 797 -32.09 -7.04 42.45
C ILE A 797 -31.03 -6.08 42.96
N ASP A 798 -31.26 -4.78 42.80
CA ASP A 798 -30.39 -3.74 43.34
C ASP A 798 -30.37 -3.83 44.89
N PRO A 799 -29.20 -3.99 45.51
CA PRO A 799 -29.11 -4.21 46.95
C PRO A 799 -29.49 -2.99 47.80
N ASP A 800 -29.52 -1.79 47.22
CA ASP A 800 -29.83 -0.54 47.90
C ASP A 800 -31.30 -0.13 47.72
N THR A 801 -31.86 -0.30 46.51
CA THR A 801 -33.26 0.08 46.22
C THR A 801 -34.24 -1.08 46.35
N MET A 802 -33.76 -2.33 46.36
CA MET A 802 -34.58 -3.56 46.29
C MET A 802 -35.43 -3.66 45.01
N GLU A 803 -35.09 -2.91 43.97
CA GLU A 803 -35.76 -2.94 42.67
C GLU A 803 -35.06 -3.92 41.70
N PRO A 804 -35.79 -4.53 40.75
CA PRO A 804 -35.19 -5.41 39.75
C PRO A 804 -34.25 -4.65 38.82
N ILE A 805 -33.06 -5.21 38.59
CA ILE A 805 -32.11 -4.74 37.58
C ILE A 805 -32.55 -5.33 36.24
N LEU A 806 -33.01 -4.46 35.35
CA LEU A 806 -33.45 -4.82 34.01
C LEU A 806 -32.34 -4.55 33.00
N VAL A 807 -32.10 -5.50 32.10
CA VAL A 807 -31.21 -5.32 30.94
C VAL A 807 -31.92 -5.71 29.66
N THR A 808 -31.50 -5.11 28.55
CA THR A 808 -31.97 -5.45 27.22
C THR A 808 -31.38 -6.79 26.75
N VAL A 809 -32.09 -7.48 25.87
CA VAL A 809 -31.62 -8.74 25.27
C VAL A 809 -31.06 -8.44 23.88
N PRO A 810 -29.78 -8.74 23.58
CA PRO A 810 -29.20 -8.45 22.28
C PRO A 810 -29.65 -9.45 21.20
N VAL A 811 -29.85 -8.95 19.99
CA VAL A 811 -30.05 -9.70 18.74
C VAL A 811 -28.84 -9.45 17.86
N ALA A 812 -28.21 -10.53 17.39
CA ALA A 812 -27.06 -10.40 16.51
C ALA A 812 -27.51 -10.02 15.08
N ARG A 813 -26.72 -9.18 14.42
CA ARG A 813 -26.90 -8.86 12.99
C ARG A 813 -26.96 -10.13 12.11
N SER A 814 -27.76 -10.08 11.05
CA SER A 814 -27.89 -11.19 10.09
C SER A 814 -26.82 -11.20 9.00
N MET A 815 -26.24 -10.04 8.69
CA MET A 815 -25.18 -9.85 7.69
C MET A 815 -23.94 -9.20 8.30
N ARG A 816 -22.77 -9.56 7.77
CA ARG A 816 -21.47 -9.02 8.20
C ARG A 816 -20.83 -8.25 7.05
N GLY A 817 -20.85 -6.92 7.14
CA GLY A 817 -20.19 -6.06 6.16
C GLY A 817 -18.74 -6.49 5.93
N GLY A 818 -18.41 -6.79 4.67
CA GLY A 818 -17.13 -7.32 4.24
C GLY A 818 -16.99 -8.84 4.35
N TRP A 819 -18.03 -9.63 4.62
CA TRP A 819 -17.93 -11.11 4.69
C TRP A 819 -19.27 -11.81 4.42
N ALA A 820 -19.64 -11.96 3.14
CA ALA A 820 -20.89 -12.60 2.74
C ALA A 820 -20.94 -14.08 3.14
N SER A 821 -19.83 -14.80 2.97
CA SER A 821 -19.74 -16.24 3.32
C SER A 821 -19.83 -16.54 4.82
N GLY A 822 -19.64 -15.54 5.69
CA GLY A 822 -19.84 -15.67 7.14
C GLY A 822 -21.11 -15.01 7.66
N SER A 823 -22.05 -14.67 6.76
CA SER A 823 -23.33 -14.06 7.10
C SER A 823 -24.43 -15.13 7.15
N ASP A 824 -25.08 -15.26 8.30
CA ASP A 824 -26.14 -16.25 8.53
C ASP A 824 -27.37 -16.01 7.64
N PHE A 825 -27.56 -14.77 7.15
CA PHE A 825 -28.62 -14.39 6.21
C PHE A 825 -28.72 -15.33 5.00
N PHE A 826 -27.60 -15.79 4.45
CA PHE A 826 -27.64 -16.58 3.23
C PHE A 826 -28.07 -18.04 3.43
N ASP A 827 -28.01 -18.55 4.66
CA ASP A 827 -28.29 -19.96 4.95
C ASP A 827 -29.79 -20.27 4.86
N VAL A 828 -30.65 -19.30 5.14
CA VAL A 828 -32.11 -19.50 5.07
C VAL A 828 -32.64 -19.61 3.62
N PHE A 829 -31.84 -19.24 2.63
CA PHE A 829 -32.14 -19.37 1.20
C PHE A 829 -31.57 -20.64 0.57
N ALA A 830 -30.83 -21.45 1.33
CA ALA A 830 -30.31 -22.72 0.85
C ALA A 830 -31.45 -23.66 0.41
N ALA A 831 -31.12 -24.67 -0.41
CA ALA A 831 -32.08 -25.70 -0.77
C ALA A 831 -32.71 -26.34 0.49
N ASP A 832 -34.04 -26.50 0.47
CA ASP A 832 -34.84 -27.02 1.59
C ASP A 832 -34.88 -26.15 2.87
N ALA A 833 -34.28 -24.96 2.87
CA ALA A 833 -34.39 -24.00 3.97
C ALA A 833 -35.71 -23.20 3.93
N SER A 834 -35.96 -22.40 4.98
CA SER A 834 -37.25 -21.71 5.17
C SER A 834 -37.60 -20.69 4.08
N HIS A 835 -36.61 -20.13 3.40
CA HIS A 835 -36.77 -19.13 2.34
C HIS A 835 -36.28 -19.65 0.97
N ALA A 836 -36.18 -20.98 0.79
CA ALA A 836 -35.73 -21.57 -0.46
C ALA A 836 -36.55 -21.05 -1.66
N GLY A 837 -35.87 -20.41 -2.62
CA GLY A 837 -36.49 -19.84 -3.82
C GLY A 837 -37.24 -18.52 -3.63
N PHE A 838 -37.16 -17.88 -2.46
CA PHE A 838 -37.78 -16.56 -2.23
C PHE A 838 -37.00 -15.44 -2.91
N LEU A 839 -35.67 -15.57 -2.97
CA LEU A 839 -34.80 -14.72 -3.78
C LEU A 839 -34.24 -15.55 -4.94
N SER A 840 -34.16 -14.92 -6.11
CA SER A 840 -33.47 -15.46 -7.27
C SER A 840 -31.95 -15.46 -7.06
N GLU A 841 -31.24 -16.28 -7.84
CA GLU A 841 -29.77 -16.33 -7.79
C GLU A 841 -29.12 -14.99 -8.18
N ALA A 842 -29.76 -14.19 -9.05
CA ALA A 842 -29.29 -12.85 -9.40
C ALA A 842 -29.40 -11.88 -8.22
N GLU A 843 -30.49 -11.95 -7.44
CA GLU A 843 -30.66 -11.15 -6.22
C GLU A 843 -29.68 -11.59 -5.12
N LEU A 844 -29.47 -12.91 -4.95
CA LEU A 844 -28.51 -13.44 -3.99
C LEU A 844 -27.06 -13.07 -4.36
N LYS A 845 -26.72 -13.04 -5.66
CA LYS A 845 -25.45 -12.49 -6.16
C LYS A 845 -25.31 -11.01 -5.82
N LEU A 846 -26.33 -10.19 -6.10
CA LEU A 846 -26.29 -8.75 -5.78
C LEU A 846 -26.04 -8.50 -4.28
N LEU A 847 -26.72 -9.27 -3.42
CA LEU A 847 -26.54 -9.18 -1.97
C LEU A 847 -25.15 -9.64 -1.53
N SER A 848 -24.62 -10.73 -2.10
CA SER A 848 -23.27 -11.20 -1.73
C SER A 848 -22.18 -10.21 -2.15
N GLU A 849 -22.32 -9.61 -3.34
CA GLU A 849 -21.45 -8.54 -3.83
C GLU A 849 -21.44 -7.34 -2.88
N TRP A 850 -22.63 -6.82 -2.57
CA TRP A 850 -22.80 -5.67 -1.68
C TRP A 850 -22.19 -5.92 -0.30
N VAL A 851 -22.46 -7.09 0.29
CA VAL A 851 -21.91 -7.47 1.59
C VAL A 851 -20.39 -7.59 1.49
N ASP A 852 -19.82 -8.28 0.51
CA ASP A 852 -18.37 -8.51 0.41
C ASP A 852 -17.54 -7.24 0.22
N ILE A 853 -18.07 -6.24 -0.49
CA ILE A 853 -17.41 -4.93 -0.68
C ILE A 853 -17.59 -3.98 0.51
N GLY A 854 -18.28 -4.42 1.57
CA GLY A 854 -18.35 -3.71 2.86
C GLY A 854 -19.75 -3.42 3.37
N GLY A 855 -20.82 -3.83 2.68
CA GLY A 855 -22.18 -3.44 3.06
C GLY A 855 -22.33 -1.93 3.14
N GLN A 856 -21.79 -1.22 2.13
CA GLN A 856 -21.74 0.24 2.14
C GLN A 856 -23.10 0.83 1.84
N TYR A 857 -23.35 2.03 2.38
CA TYR A 857 -24.59 2.73 2.08
C TYR A 857 -24.51 3.38 0.68
N TYR A 858 -23.37 4.01 0.37
CA TYR A 858 -23.01 4.48 -0.97
C TYR A 858 -21.61 4.01 -1.39
N ASN A 859 -21.45 3.65 -2.67
CA ASN A 859 -20.14 3.36 -3.29
C ASN A 859 -19.68 4.45 -4.28
N ASP A 860 -20.30 5.63 -4.24
CA ASP A 860 -19.90 6.81 -5.03
C ASP A 860 -20.01 8.07 -4.14
N PRO A 861 -18.92 8.83 -3.96
CA PRO A 861 -18.92 10.00 -3.09
C PRO A 861 -19.79 11.17 -3.61
N PHE A 862 -20.09 11.20 -4.92
CA PHE A 862 -20.91 12.24 -5.56
C PHE A 862 -22.39 11.87 -5.63
N VAL A 863 -22.76 10.62 -5.33
CA VAL A 863 -24.16 10.19 -5.15
C VAL A 863 -24.58 10.30 -3.68
N ALA A 864 -23.66 10.07 -2.74
CA ALA A 864 -23.92 10.23 -1.31
C ALA A 864 -24.38 11.67 -0.98
N PRO A 865 -25.33 11.89 -0.05
CA PRO A 865 -25.72 13.23 0.39
C PRO A 865 -24.52 14.05 0.87
N GLU A 866 -24.57 15.36 0.62
CA GLU A 866 -23.52 16.27 1.08
C GLU A 866 -23.75 16.66 2.54
N ASN A 867 -22.68 16.62 3.34
CA ASN A 867 -22.68 16.98 4.75
C ASN A 867 -22.58 18.49 5.00
#